data_AF-A0A8T3DHS8-F1
#
_entry.id   AF-A0A8T3DHS8-F1
#
_cell.length_a   1.000
_cell.length_b   1.000
_cell.length_c   1.000
_cell.angle_alpha   90.00
_cell.angle_beta   90.00
_cell.angle_gamma   90.00
#
_symmetry.space_group_name_H-M   'P 1'
#
loop_
_entity.id
_entity.type
_entity.pdbx_description
1 polymer ?
#
loop_
_entity_poly.entity_id
_entity_poly.type
_entity_poly.pdbx_seq_one_letter_code
_entity_poly.pdbx_strand_id
1 'polypeptide(L)'
;MQDVFEIRTTNNSYGEVYVNSALDRETVDRYLLKVRAMDNGSPPRHTDLSLTINILDVNDNAPVIQSRNGYNISISENVGGGTSVLRVIATDQDIGSNAMLFYYITDGNQDLTFRMDRMTGEMVTRPSPPDRERQQHYRLQVTVEDDGTPPLSSSTTVWVYIIDENDNPPMFPEVEYVTVLSEGPDTVGTTIATVTAVDPDEGLNGTLRYSIAQGNLAQTFRINAISGKIVVVKELDYELSNGHYTLVVTATDQCPIPGFRLTASTTVSVNVIDVNDVTPTFPRALEGPFDITEGQPGPRVWTLKATDEDSGLNGKVEYSITAGDPQNEFVISPVEGELRVRRDVELDRETVPFYNITVTARDLGSPPRSSTVVVSVRVLDINDNDPVLINLPKNVSVSEGAAIHTSVARVRAQDADSGRNALLTFNITAGNTDGAFYINDTMGVVQVNRPLDRERVAKYMLTITVKDNPENPRIARRDSDILVISVLDENDNRPIFTRPSYRAEISENAHAGSEVTLLNGPVLAEDRDIGPNAVVRYRLMGSRLDLFTVDSVTGVVKVRQGAVLDREAFSDPRVELFLLGEDVGGLNSSVPLTITILDQNDNPPIFSPASITVRLPENSPTGVVVTQLSASDADSGSNGWLMYRLESGAQDRFIVDSLSGAVLVGNATLDREERGSYRLVIVATDRGTPPLSGTATLSVVLDDINDSRPRFLQAVHTVNVNESTPAGTVVATLAAEDPDLRPRLEYYIISVEARDDGNNPVDGLHDSFGIDFHTGSVFVRNPLNRELVASFEIMVSVHDNASDVIDQSVSVPNARLTVNVLDVNDNAPRFRPFGVSNFSEMILEGAQPGTTLLSVSAVDPDKGPNGQVTYQLLHLPRGGYLRLEDPSTGKIVANRTVDYEMVQWLNFTVRAQDQGSPARSAELPVFLRIVDVNDNNPIFTQPSYQKPVFEDVTLGTVIVTVSATDADSGLFSVIEYNLVDGEGKFGITPSTGDIYILSPLDRETKDHYTLTAVARDNPGGSANNRRENSVQVLVTVLDVNDFRPRFSEQVFSTSVFENEPGGTSVITLTATDLDEGDNGLLTYSLQGPGSEVFSLDADTGLVRSLRLLQSFERFNLTVVATDKGRPHCGALPPCTSPSSM
;
A
#
# COMPACT_ATOMS: atom_id res chain seq x y z
N MET A 1 62.69 102.43 21.79
CA MET A 1 63.66 102.11 20.71
C MET A 1 65.11 102.01 21.17
N GLN A 2 65.70 102.95 21.95
CA GLN A 2 67.03 102.71 22.56
C GLN A 2 67.01 101.51 23.53
N ASP A 3 65.83 101.13 23.99
CA ASP A 3 65.52 100.00 24.85
C ASP A 3 65.72 98.63 24.16
N VAL A 4 65.76 98.60 22.81
CA VAL A 4 65.87 97.36 22.01
C VAL A 4 67.24 97.22 21.37
N PHE A 5 67.81 98.33 20.87
CA PHE A 5 69.18 98.38 20.32
C PHE A 5 69.96 99.54 20.91
N GLU A 6 71.14 99.26 21.46
CA GLU A 6 72.09 100.25 21.99
C GLU A 6 73.29 100.37 21.04
N ILE A 7 73.75 101.59 20.75
CA ILE A 7 74.97 101.81 19.94
C ILE A 7 76.10 102.23 20.87
N ARG A 8 77.10 101.35 21.05
CA ARG A 8 78.28 101.62 21.88
C ARG A 8 79.45 102.02 20.99
N THR A 9 80.18 103.07 21.37
CA THR A 9 81.29 103.61 20.58
C THR A 9 82.61 103.56 21.32
N THR A 10 83.62 102.93 20.70
CA THR A 10 84.97 102.80 21.27
C THR A 10 85.87 103.88 20.68
N ASN A 11 86.50 104.69 21.54
CA ASN A 11 87.37 105.82 21.17
C ASN A 11 86.76 106.77 20.11
N ASN A 12 85.43 106.90 20.07
CA ASN A 12 84.65 107.70 19.11
C ASN A 12 85.01 107.47 17.62
N SER A 13 85.52 106.29 17.26
CA SER A 13 85.99 105.96 15.90
C SER A 13 85.28 104.76 15.28
N TYR A 14 84.79 103.83 16.11
CA TYR A 14 83.94 102.72 15.69
C TYR A 14 82.70 102.67 16.59
N GLY A 15 81.56 102.27 16.02
CA GLY A 15 80.29 102.10 16.72
C GLY A 15 79.68 100.75 16.41
N GLU A 16 79.40 99.97 17.45
CA GLU A 16 78.83 98.63 17.37
C GLU A 16 77.38 98.66 17.88
N VAL A 17 76.47 97.99 17.18
CA VAL A 17 75.05 97.93 17.54
C VAL A 17 74.81 96.66 18.34
N TYR A 18 74.49 96.82 19.61
CA TYR A 18 74.19 95.73 20.54
C TYR A 18 72.68 95.58 20.71
N VAL A 19 72.23 94.33 20.82
CA VAL A 19 70.88 93.97 21.23
C VAL A 19 70.74 94.23 22.74
N ASN A 20 69.70 94.97 23.14
CA ASN A 20 69.49 95.46 24.51
C ASN A 20 68.28 94.80 25.21
N SER A 21 67.33 94.27 24.43
CA SER A 21 66.24 93.40 24.89
C SER A 21 66.24 92.10 24.09
N ALA A 22 65.56 91.05 24.57
CA ALA A 22 65.24 89.92 23.69
C ALA A 22 64.51 90.40 22.42
N LEU A 23 64.70 89.66 21.33
CA LEU A 23 64.08 89.89 20.03
C LEU A 23 63.22 88.67 19.71
N ASP A 24 62.01 88.94 19.24
CA ASP A 24 60.96 88.01 18.87
C ASP A 24 60.46 88.49 17.50
N ARG A 25 60.46 87.58 16.51
CA ARG A 25 60.22 87.90 15.09
C ARG A 25 58.71 87.96 14.80
N GLU A 26 57.93 87.26 15.60
CA GLU A 26 56.48 87.02 15.48
C GLU A 26 55.74 88.28 15.94
N THR A 27 56.31 88.97 16.93
CA THR A 27 55.94 90.33 17.31
C THR A 27 56.52 91.38 16.35
N VAL A 28 57.79 91.31 15.90
CA VAL A 28 58.37 92.26 14.90
C VAL A 28 59.44 91.63 13.99
N ASP A 29 59.12 91.49 12.69
CA ASP A 29 60.01 90.83 11.71
C ASP A 29 61.28 91.61 11.32
N ARG A 30 61.27 92.95 11.44
CA ARG A 30 62.39 93.81 11.04
C ARG A 30 62.41 95.16 11.75
N TYR A 31 63.62 95.67 11.98
CA TYR A 31 63.87 97.00 12.54
C TYR A 31 64.67 97.86 11.55
N LEU A 32 64.27 99.13 11.41
CA LEU A 32 64.98 100.12 10.60
C LEU A 32 65.56 101.21 11.50
N LEU A 33 66.84 101.09 11.81
CA LEU A 33 67.59 102.06 12.62
C LEU A 33 68.16 103.17 11.73
N LYS A 34 68.34 104.37 12.30
CA LYS A 34 69.04 105.49 11.65
C LYS A 34 70.23 105.92 12.50
N VAL A 35 71.42 105.50 12.08
CA VAL A 35 72.69 105.73 12.79
C VAL A 35 73.28 107.06 12.33
N ARG A 36 73.71 107.90 13.28
CA ARG A 36 74.36 109.19 13.01
C ARG A 36 75.82 109.16 13.43
N ALA A 37 76.74 109.37 12.49
CA ALA A 37 78.15 109.63 12.78
C ALA A 37 78.39 111.14 12.79
N MET A 38 79.11 111.67 13.79
CA MET A 38 79.35 113.10 13.97
C MET A 38 80.80 113.36 14.41
N ASP A 39 81.43 114.42 13.89
CA ASP A 39 82.75 114.86 14.34
C ASP A 39 82.69 115.72 15.61
N ASN A 40 83.84 115.89 16.28
CA ASN A 40 83.99 116.77 17.45
C ASN A 40 84.39 118.21 17.04
N GLY A 41 83.99 118.66 15.85
CA GLY A 41 84.16 120.04 15.42
C GLY A 41 83.28 121.01 16.21
N SER A 42 83.52 122.32 16.06
CA SER A 42 82.65 123.36 16.61
C SER A 42 82.37 124.42 15.54
N PRO A 43 81.16 124.45 14.93
CA PRO A 43 80.07 123.47 15.08
C PRO A 43 80.43 122.10 14.47
N PRO A 44 79.89 120.99 14.99
CA PRO A 44 80.18 119.65 14.51
C PRO A 44 79.44 119.31 13.22
N ARG A 45 80.03 118.50 12.34
CA ARG A 45 79.39 117.95 11.14
C ARG A 45 79.00 116.49 11.34
N HIS A 46 77.90 116.07 10.73
CA HIS A 46 77.39 114.70 10.82
C HIS A 46 76.89 114.16 9.49
N THR A 47 76.76 112.83 9.41
CA THR A 47 76.05 112.10 8.36
C THR A 47 75.16 111.02 8.99
N ASP A 48 74.04 110.72 8.34
CA ASP A 48 73.11 109.66 8.74
C ASP A 48 73.21 108.48 7.78
N LEU A 49 73.09 107.25 8.30
CA LEU A 49 72.93 106.01 7.55
C LEU A 49 71.71 105.24 8.10
N SER A 50 70.92 104.64 7.22
CA SER A 50 69.87 103.70 7.64
C SER A 50 70.42 102.27 7.65
N LEU A 51 70.28 101.59 8.80
CA LEU A 51 70.63 100.20 9.00
C LEU A 51 69.33 99.40 9.13
N THR A 52 69.11 98.46 8.22
CA THR A 52 68.01 97.48 8.33
C THR A 52 68.53 96.24 9.06
N ILE A 53 67.85 95.83 10.12
CA ILE A 53 68.07 94.58 10.84
C ILE A 53 66.82 93.73 10.63
N ASN A 54 66.92 92.71 9.78
CA ASN A 54 65.88 91.68 9.69
C ASN A 54 66.10 90.70 10.85
N ILE A 55 65.03 90.28 11.52
CA ILE A 55 65.12 89.22 12.53
C ILE A 55 65.06 87.88 11.78
N LEU A 56 65.91 86.93 12.19
CA LEU A 56 65.89 85.57 11.66
C LEU A 56 64.99 84.70 12.54
N ASP A 57 64.38 83.72 11.89
CA ASP A 57 63.46 82.77 12.52
C ASP A 57 64.17 81.84 13.51
N VAL A 58 63.48 81.50 14.60
CA VAL A 58 63.88 80.49 15.58
C VAL A 58 62.63 79.69 15.91
N ASN A 59 62.74 78.36 15.96
CA ASN A 59 61.62 77.46 16.24
C ASN A 59 61.22 77.58 17.73
N ASP A 60 60.27 78.45 18.05
CA ASP A 60 59.80 78.67 19.44
C ASP A 60 58.28 78.67 19.61
N ASN A 61 57.50 78.64 18.52
CA ASN A 61 56.08 78.29 18.55
C ASN A 61 55.88 76.80 18.23
N ALA A 62 54.82 76.24 18.82
CA ALA A 62 54.47 74.82 18.64
C ALA A 62 53.14 74.68 17.89
N PRO A 63 52.98 73.66 17.01
CA PRO A 63 51.82 73.52 16.15
C PRO A 63 50.49 73.53 16.91
N VAL A 64 49.59 74.48 16.61
CA VAL A 64 48.31 74.62 17.32
C VAL A 64 47.19 73.88 16.60
N ILE A 65 46.77 72.73 17.14
CA ILE A 65 45.61 71.96 16.64
C ILE A 65 44.30 72.72 16.87
N GLN A 66 43.43 72.75 15.86
CA GLN A 66 42.19 73.53 15.85
C GLN A 66 41.15 73.00 16.86
N SER A 67 40.98 71.68 16.97
CA SER A 67 40.07 71.08 17.96
C SER A 67 40.78 70.79 19.29
N ARG A 68 40.64 71.70 20.25
CA ARG A 68 41.25 71.63 21.59
C ARG A 68 40.71 70.50 22.48
N ASN A 69 39.57 69.90 22.11
CA ASN A 69 38.88 68.88 22.90
C ASN A 69 38.97 67.48 22.25
N GLY A 70 39.80 67.29 21.23
CA GLY A 70 39.83 66.07 20.42
C GLY A 70 38.78 66.05 19.30
N TYR A 71 38.63 64.90 18.67
CA TYR A 71 37.65 64.63 17.62
C TYR A 71 36.88 63.35 17.96
N ASN A 72 35.55 63.38 17.84
CA ASN A 72 34.70 62.18 17.92
C ASN A 72 34.02 61.99 16.57
N ILE A 73 34.09 60.79 16.03
CA ILE A 73 33.52 60.41 14.73
C ILE A 73 32.99 58.98 14.79
N SER A 74 32.02 58.67 13.92
CA SER A 74 31.41 57.34 13.78
C SER A 74 31.47 56.92 12.32
N ILE A 75 31.85 55.67 12.04
CA ILE A 75 31.99 55.12 10.69
C ILE A 75 31.45 53.69 10.65
N SER A 76 30.67 53.32 9.62
CA SER A 76 30.25 51.94 9.38
C SER A 76 31.46 51.03 9.16
N GLU A 77 31.37 49.75 9.54
CA GLU A 77 32.44 48.79 9.30
C GLU A 77 32.64 48.47 7.82
N ASN A 78 31.54 48.26 7.09
CA ASN A 78 31.52 47.90 5.66
C ASN A 78 31.96 49.02 4.69
N VAL A 79 32.74 49.99 5.18
CA VAL A 79 33.34 51.06 4.36
C VAL A 79 34.52 50.58 3.54
N GLY A 80 34.47 50.79 2.23
CA GLY A 80 35.57 50.49 1.32
C GLY A 80 36.87 51.22 1.69
N GLY A 81 38.00 50.56 1.45
CA GLY A 81 39.32 51.10 1.78
C GLY A 81 39.64 52.41 1.06
N GLY A 82 40.10 53.41 1.81
CA GLY A 82 40.31 54.78 1.34
C GLY A 82 39.14 55.74 1.61
N THR A 83 38.11 55.29 2.34
CA THR A 83 37.04 56.17 2.83
C THR A 83 37.60 57.21 3.79
N SER A 84 37.28 58.49 3.57
CA SER A 84 37.66 59.60 4.45
C SER A 84 36.91 59.54 5.78
N VAL A 85 37.65 59.47 6.88
CA VAL A 85 37.12 59.44 8.25
C VAL A 85 37.00 60.86 8.81
N LEU A 86 38.12 61.60 8.82
CA LEU A 86 38.17 63.01 9.23
C LEU A 86 39.44 63.70 8.69
N ARG A 87 39.56 65.00 8.95
CA ARG A 87 40.80 65.75 8.73
C ARG A 87 41.19 66.51 9.98
N VAL A 88 42.39 66.26 10.51
CA VAL A 88 42.98 67.06 11.60
C VAL A 88 43.61 68.31 10.99
N ILE A 89 43.38 69.45 11.62
CA ILE A 89 43.82 70.76 11.15
C ILE A 89 44.61 71.44 12.26
N ALA A 90 45.77 71.99 11.92
CA ALA A 90 46.65 72.71 12.81
C ALA A 90 47.30 73.89 12.09
N THR A 91 47.85 74.84 12.84
CA THR A 91 48.52 76.04 12.32
C THR A 91 49.70 76.42 13.21
N ASP A 92 50.80 76.86 12.61
CA ASP A 92 51.92 77.49 13.31
C ASP A 92 51.97 79.01 13.12
N GLN A 93 52.87 79.69 13.83
CA GLN A 93 53.15 81.14 13.71
C GLN A 93 54.56 81.47 13.19
N ASP A 94 55.49 80.50 13.21
CA ASP A 94 56.86 80.64 12.68
C ASP A 94 56.84 80.64 11.12
N ILE A 95 57.99 80.58 10.41
CA ILE A 95 57.99 80.55 8.93
C ILE A 95 58.96 79.54 8.29
N GLY A 96 58.68 79.20 7.03
CA GLY A 96 59.55 78.32 6.24
C GLY A 96 59.42 76.88 6.70
N SER A 97 60.53 76.24 7.08
CA SER A 97 60.55 74.89 7.68
C SER A 97 59.84 74.86 9.03
N ASN A 98 60.06 75.87 9.87
CA ASN A 98 59.54 75.96 11.24
C ASN A 98 57.99 75.99 11.29
N ALA A 99 57.32 76.30 10.17
CA ALA A 99 55.85 76.22 10.03
C ALA A 99 55.36 75.15 9.04
N MET A 100 56.23 74.24 8.59
CA MET A 100 55.84 73.09 7.77
C MET A 100 55.39 71.94 8.67
N LEU A 101 54.08 71.69 8.70
CA LEU A 101 53.47 70.73 9.60
C LEU A 101 53.42 69.30 9.02
N PHE A 102 53.81 68.32 9.83
CA PHE A 102 53.67 66.89 9.54
C PHE A 102 52.73 66.19 10.53
N TYR A 103 51.85 65.33 10.01
CA TYR A 103 50.76 64.68 10.75
C TYR A 103 50.98 63.16 10.90
N TYR A 104 50.90 62.65 12.13
CA TYR A 104 51.13 61.23 12.44
C TYR A 104 50.07 60.68 13.40
N ILE A 105 49.75 59.39 13.24
CA ILE A 105 49.07 58.61 14.28
C ILE A 105 50.17 57.93 15.11
N THR A 106 50.25 58.24 16.40
CA THR A 106 51.35 57.83 17.29
C THR A 106 50.98 56.73 18.29
N ASP A 107 49.69 56.52 18.59
CA ASP A 107 49.16 55.40 19.38
C ASP A 107 47.72 55.06 18.96
N GLY A 108 47.23 53.87 19.35
CA GLY A 108 45.83 53.43 19.22
C GLY A 108 45.43 52.79 17.88
N ASN A 109 46.39 52.61 16.96
CA ASN A 109 46.19 52.07 15.60
C ASN A 109 47.00 50.79 15.37
N GLN A 110 47.08 49.90 16.37
CA GLN A 110 47.91 48.70 16.37
C GLN A 110 47.62 47.79 15.16
N ASP A 111 46.34 47.59 14.85
CA ASP A 111 45.86 46.74 13.75
C ASP A 111 45.99 47.39 12.36
N LEU A 112 46.51 48.63 12.30
CA LEU A 112 46.69 49.41 11.07
C LEU A 112 45.38 49.59 10.27
N THR A 113 44.25 49.83 10.94
CA THR A 113 42.95 50.08 10.30
C THR A 113 42.93 51.44 9.58
N PHE A 114 43.61 52.44 10.14
CA PHE A 114 43.62 53.82 9.62
C PHE A 114 44.99 54.21 9.03
N ARG A 115 44.98 55.16 8.08
CA ARG A 115 46.18 55.85 7.61
C ARG A 115 45.97 57.37 7.57
N MET A 116 47.01 58.11 7.92
CA MET A 116 47.06 59.57 7.86
C MET A 116 47.84 60.00 6.60
N ASP A 117 47.36 61.01 5.89
CA ASP A 117 48.23 61.77 4.99
C ASP A 117 49.05 62.76 5.80
N ARG A 118 50.38 62.61 5.72
CA ARG A 118 51.33 63.37 6.54
C ARG A 118 51.37 64.87 6.23
N MET A 119 50.86 65.32 5.08
CA MET A 119 50.92 66.72 4.64
C MET A 119 49.56 67.42 4.69
N THR A 120 48.46 66.70 4.42
CA THR A 120 47.11 67.29 4.47
C THR A 120 46.47 67.16 5.85
N GLY A 121 46.86 66.17 6.66
CA GLY A 121 46.20 65.81 7.91
C GLY A 121 44.91 65.01 7.73
N GLU A 122 44.68 64.46 6.53
CA GLU A 122 43.49 63.66 6.19
C GLU A 122 43.66 62.20 6.66
N MET A 123 42.69 61.70 7.43
CA MET A 123 42.64 60.34 7.93
C MET A 123 41.64 59.52 7.10
N VAL A 124 42.11 58.42 6.53
CA VAL A 124 41.29 57.52 5.70
C VAL A 124 41.47 56.06 6.11
N THR A 125 40.50 55.21 5.79
CA THR A 125 40.61 53.75 6.01
C THR A 125 41.68 53.11 5.10
N ARG A 126 42.22 51.97 5.52
CA ARG A 126 43.09 51.10 4.70
C ARG A 126 42.25 50.04 3.95
N PRO A 127 42.86 49.24 3.05
CA PRO A 127 42.12 48.25 2.25
C PRO A 127 41.44 47.13 3.05
N SER A 128 41.96 46.82 4.24
CA SER A 128 41.23 46.11 5.28
C SER A 128 40.23 47.09 5.93
N PRO A 129 38.91 46.84 5.83
CA PRO A 129 37.91 47.68 6.50
C PRO A 129 38.07 47.59 8.04
N PRO A 130 37.51 48.55 8.80
CA PRO A 130 37.16 48.29 10.19
C PRO A 130 36.18 47.12 10.30
N ASP A 131 36.16 46.49 11.47
CA ASP A 131 35.41 45.28 11.83
C ASP A 131 35.02 45.49 13.31
N ARG A 132 33.72 45.55 13.60
CA ARG A 132 33.18 45.98 14.90
C ARG A 132 33.18 44.82 15.89
N GLU A 133 32.89 43.60 15.45
CA GLU A 133 32.91 42.39 16.30
C GLU A 133 34.33 42.14 16.85
N ARG A 134 35.35 42.46 16.05
CA ARG A 134 36.75 42.53 16.48
C ARG A 134 37.05 43.78 17.31
N GLN A 135 36.68 44.98 16.85
CA GLN A 135 36.98 46.22 17.56
C GLN A 135 35.96 47.36 17.35
N GLN A 136 34.97 47.40 18.25
CA GLN A 136 33.90 48.40 18.35
C GLN A 136 34.34 49.88 18.36
N HIS A 137 35.53 50.20 18.88
CA HIS A 137 36.03 51.59 18.91
C HIS A 137 37.55 51.71 18.98
N TYR A 138 38.06 52.83 18.47
CA TYR A 138 39.48 53.18 18.44
C TYR A 138 39.72 54.53 19.14
N ARG A 139 40.81 54.61 19.91
CA ARG A 139 41.25 55.83 20.60
C ARG A 139 42.63 56.23 20.10
N LEU A 140 42.67 56.83 18.91
CA LEU A 140 43.90 57.19 18.21
C LEU A 140 44.53 58.43 18.87
N GLN A 141 45.84 58.38 19.13
CA GLN A 141 46.61 59.59 19.42
C GLN A 141 47.17 60.13 18.11
N VAL A 142 46.86 61.39 17.79
CA VAL A 142 47.39 62.09 16.60
C VAL A 142 48.33 63.18 17.07
N THR A 143 49.55 63.18 16.55
CA THR A 143 50.59 64.17 16.82
C THR A 143 50.84 65.00 15.55
N VAL A 144 51.05 66.30 15.74
CA VAL A 144 51.49 67.24 14.70
C VAL A 144 52.80 67.86 15.13
N GLU A 145 53.82 67.75 14.30
CA GLU A 145 55.16 68.35 14.50
C GLU A 145 55.49 69.34 13.37
N ASP A 146 56.42 70.25 13.63
CA ASP A 146 57.05 71.11 12.62
C ASP A 146 58.38 70.52 12.10
N ASP A 147 58.92 71.09 11.01
CA ASP A 147 60.22 70.75 10.42
C ASP A 147 61.38 71.60 11.02
N GLY A 148 61.22 72.05 12.26
CA GLY A 148 62.16 72.89 12.99
C GLY A 148 63.29 72.13 13.69
N THR A 149 64.24 72.87 14.29
CA THR A 149 65.38 72.26 15.02
C THR A 149 65.67 72.95 16.36
N PRO A 150 65.35 72.34 17.52
CA PRO A 150 64.60 71.09 17.67
C PRO A 150 63.13 71.26 17.20
N PRO A 151 62.49 70.20 16.68
CA PRO A 151 61.10 70.26 16.30
C PRO A 151 60.21 70.38 17.53
N LEU A 152 59.14 71.15 17.44
CA LEU A 152 58.10 71.23 18.45
C LEU A 152 56.88 70.43 17.97
N SER A 153 55.94 70.16 18.88
CA SER A 153 54.76 69.37 18.54
C SER A 153 53.61 69.56 19.50
N SER A 154 52.40 69.24 19.03
CA SER A 154 51.23 69.03 19.88
C SER A 154 50.53 67.73 19.53
N SER A 155 49.67 67.25 20.43
CA SER A 155 48.93 66.00 20.25
C SER A 155 47.46 66.15 20.64
N THR A 156 46.60 65.37 20.00
CA THR A 156 45.16 65.33 20.24
C THR A 156 44.63 63.90 20.17
N THR A 157 43.52 63.63 20.84
CA THR A 157 42.85 62.32 20.79
C THR A 157 41.75 62.32 19.74
N VAL A 158 41.68 61.26 18.95
CA VAL A 158 40.58 60.96 18.04
C VAL A 158 39.87 59.70 18.53
N TRP A 159 38.57 59.81 18.81
CA TRP A 159 37.70 58.66 19.07
C TRP A 159 36.94 58.31 17.80
N VAL A 160 37.20 57.11 17.27
CA VAL A 160 36.45 56.54 16.14
C VAL A 160 35.59 55.41 16.69
N TYR A 161 34.28 55.58 16.62
CA TYR A 161 33.31 54.53 16.91
C TYR A 161 32.97 53.79 15.61
N ILE A 162 32.95 52.47 15.64
CA ILE A 162 32.50 51.67 14.51
C ILE A 162 30.98 51.49 14.65
N ILE A 163 30.24 51.67 13.56
CA ILE A 163 28.79 51.49 13.49
C ILE A 163 28.52 50.11 12.93
N ASP A 164 27.72 49.37 13.68
CA ASP A 164 27.15 48.05 13.40
C ASP A 164 26.36 48.00 12.08
N GLU A 165 26.67 47.01 11.24
CA GLU A 165 25.83 46.56 10.12
C GLU A 165 25.37 45.12 10.36
N ASN A 166 24.26 44.71 9.75
CA ASN A 166 23.67 43.37 9.96
C ASN A 166 24.31 42.32 9.03
N ASP A 167 25.59 42.03 9.17
CA ASP A 167 26.34 41.17 8.23
C ASP A 167 26.77 39.80 8.76
N ASN A 168 26.67 39.53 10.08
CA ASN A 168 26.81 38.18 10.61
C ASN A 168 25.43 37.50 10.74
N PRO A 169 25.25 36.27 10.21
CA PRO A 169 24.01 35.54 10.44
C PRO A 169 23.95 34.97 11.87
N PRO A 170 22.73 34.77 12.42
CA PRO A 170 22.53 33.98 13.64
C PRO A 170 23.20 32.61 13.50
N MET A 171 23.76 32.05 14.58
CA MET A 171 24.40 30.74 14.56
C MET A 171 23.96 29.87 15.75
N PHE A 172 23.51 28.65 15.48
CA PHE A 172 23.28 27.63 16.53
C PHE A 172 24.60 26.90 16.83
N PRO A 173 25.01 26.75 18.11
CA PRO A 173 26.16 25.93 18.48
C PRO A 173 25.96 24.43 18.21
N GLU A 174 24.73 23.95 18.38
CA GLU A 174 24.34 22.56 18.13
C GLU A 174 23.62 22.44 16.78
N VAL A 175 24.04 21.50 15.95
CA VAL A 175 23.39 21.23 14.64
C VAL A 175 22.05 20.51 14.80
N GLU A 176 21.91 19.68 15.83
CA GLU A 176 20.71 18.90 16.13
C GLU A 176 20.50 18.78 17.66
N TYR A 177 19.26 18.91 18.10
CA TYR A 177 18.84 18.61 19.48
C TYR A 177 17.97 17.34 19.50
N VAL A 178 18.52 16.21 19.93
CA VAL A 178 17.77 14.93 20.05
C VAL A 178 17.09 14.83 21.42
N THR A 179 15.86 14.34 21.47
CA THR A 179 15.12 14.06 22.71
C THR A 179 14.24 12.83 22.54
N VAL A 180 14.04 12.07 23.62
CA VAL A 180 13.24 10.85 23.62
C VAL A 180 12.14 10.97 24.67
N LEU A 181 10.89 10.69 24.29
CA LEU A 181 9.71 10.68 25.18
C LEU A 181 8.83 9.47 24.85
N SER A 182 8.22 8.85 25.86
CA SER A 182 7.03 8.02 25.63
C SER A 182 5.84 8.89 25.26
N GLU A 183 4.86 8.33 24.57
CA GLU A 183 3.68 9.06 24.13
C GLU A 183 2.59 9.28 25.20
N GLY A 184 1.44 9.82 24.80
CA GLY A 184 0.25 9.95 25.64
C GLY A 184 0.18 11.25 26.47
N PRO A 185 -0.81 11.35 27.38
CA PRO A 185 -1.25 12.62 27.95
C PRO A 185 -0.25 13.29 28.89
N ASP A 186 0.58 12.53 29.61
CA ASP A 186 1.57 13.06 30.55
C ASP A 186 2.71 13.85 29.86
N THR A 187 2.79 13.78 28.52
CA THR A 187 3.72 14.59 27.72
C THR A 187 3.32 16.07 27.63
N VAL A 188 2.05 16.43 27.85
CA VAL A 188 1.56 17.80 27.59
C VAL A 188 2.15 18.80 28.57
N GLY A 189 2.78 19.86 28.04
CA GLY A 189 3.49 20.86 28.81
C GLY A 189 4.93 20.50 29.16
N THR A 190 5.41 19.30 28.82
CA THR A 190 6.84 18.96 28.89
C THR A 190 7.66 19.86 27.97
N THR A 191 8.96 19.98 28.27
CA THR A 191 9.92 20.73 27.47
C THR A 191 10.83 19.74 26.77
N ILE A 192 10.76 19.68 25.44
CA ILE A 192 11.63 18.79 24.65
C ILE A 192 13.03 19.39 24.47
N ALA A 193 13.12 20.67 24.10
CA ALA A 193 14.38 21.35 23.86
C ALA A 193 14.29 22.82 24.25
N THR A 194 15.45 23.45 24.44
CA THR A 194 15.58 24.91 24.46
C THR A 194 16.73 25.25 23.54
N VAL A 195 16.40 25.59 22.29
CA VAL A 195 17.42 25.94 21.29
C VAL A 195 17.96 27.33 21.62
N THR A 196 19.27 27.53 21.42
CA THR A 196 19.89 28.84 21.62
C THR A 196 20.85 29.10 20.48
N ALA A 197 20.58 30.15 19.71
CA ALA A 197 21.52 30.70 18.76
C ALA A 197 22.20 31.93 19.38
N VAL A 198 23.38 32.25 18.86
CA VAL A 198 24.16 33.45 19.17
C VAL A 198 24.31 34.24 17.88
N ASP A 199 24.31 35.56 18.01
CA ASP A 199 24.45 36.52 16.92
C ASP A 199 25.33 37.65 17.46
N PRO A 200 26.43 38.02 16.80
CA PRO A 200 27.43 38.91 17.36
C PRO A 200 27.09 40.41 17.14
N ASP A 201 26.17 40.72 16.23
CA ASP A 201 25.81 42.09 15.82
C ASP A 201 25.11 42.87 16.97
N GLU A 202 24.93 44.18 16.83
CA GLU A 202 24.47 45.05 17.92
C GLU A 202 22.94 45.26 17.96
N GLY A 203 22.42 45.41 19.18
CA GLY A 203 21.08 45.93 19.40
C GLY A 203 19.99 45.06 18.79
N LEU A 204 19.39 45.50 17.69
CA LEU A 204 18.33 44.75 16.99
C LEU A 204 18.83 43.73 15.97
N ASN A 205 20.09 43.86 15.54
CA ASN A 205 20.72 42.90 14.65
C ASN A 205 21.04 41.64 15.48
N GLY A 206 21.87 41.74 16.52
CA GLY A 206 22.07 40.64 17.49
C GLY A 206 20.87 40.23 18.35
N THR A 207 19.67 40.82 18.19
CA THR A 207 18.45 40.37 18.88
C THR A 207 17.75 39.29 18.08
N LEU A 208 17.71 38.07 18.62
CA LEU A 208 17.09 36.93 17.96
C LEU A 208 15.61 36.72 18.30
N ARG A 209 14.87 36.14 17.34
CA ARG A 209 13.60 35.43 17.58
C ARG A 209 13.62 34.04 16.97
N TYR A 210 12.92 33.13 17.65
CA TYR A 210 12.85 31.71 17.29
C TYR A 210 11.48 31.33 16.74
N SER A 211 11.46 30.47 15.72
CA SER A 211 10.24 29.91 15.12
C SER A 211 10.45 28.46 14.69
N ILE A 212 9.40 27.63 14.69
CA ILE A 212 9.46 26.31 14.05
C ILE A 212 8.99 26.51 12.61
N ALA A 213 9.88 26.30 11.64
CA ALA A 213 9.63 26.51 10.23
C ALA A 213 8.95 25.30 9.57
N GLN A 214 9.36 24.08 9.93
CA GLN A 214 8.86 22.82 9.36
C GLN A 214 8.82 21.70 10.42
N GLY A 215 8.19 20.57 10.10
CA GLY A 215 8.15 19.36 10.94
C GLY A 215 7.11 19.34 12.07
N ASN A 216 6.46 20.48 12.38
CA ASN A 216 5.45 20.57 13.44
C ASN A 216 4.08 19.98 13.01
N LEU A 217 4.07 18.66 12.79
CA LEU A 217 2.86 17.86 12.52
C LEU A 217 1.78 18.15 13.57
N ALA A 218 0.53 18.22 13.12
CA ALA A 218 -0.66 18.58 13.90
C ALA A 218 -0.59 19.87 14.75
N GLN A 219 0.48 20.68 14.68
CA GLN A 219 0.81 21.73 15.66
C GLN A 219 0.97 21.18 17.09
N THR A 220 1.63 20.03 17.24
CA THR A 220 1.88 19.35 18.51
C THR A 220 2.87 20.11 19.42
N PHE A 221 3.77 20.91 18.85
CA PHE A 221 4.78 21.69 19.59
C PHE A 221 4.58 23.20 19.47
N ARG A 222 5.04 23.94 20.48
CA ARG A 222 5.09 25.41 20.48
C ARG A 222 6.43 25.90 21.02
N ILE A 223 7.11 26.73 20.23
CA ILE A 223 8.33 27.43 20.63
C ILE A 223 8.03 28.78 21.27
N ASN A 224 8.80 29.17 22.29
CA ASN A 224 8.86 30.53 22.80
C ASN A 224 9.76 31.38 21.89
N ALA A 225 9.17 32.34 21.18
CA ALA A 225 9.87 33.19 20.20
C ALA A 225 10.88 34.20 20.78
N ILE A 226 11.18 34.14 22.08
CA ILE A 226 12.26 34.91 22.74
C ILE A 226 13.26 33.95 23.39
N SER A 227 12.79 32.94 24.12
CA SER A 227 13.67 32.07 24.93
C SER A 227 14.07 30.75 24.26
N GLY A 228 13.72 30.52 22.99
CA GLY A 228 14.02 29.28 22.24
C GLY A 228 13.42 27.99 22.79
N LYS A 229 12.64 28.08 23.88
CA LYS A 229 12.09 26.95 24.63
C LYS A 229 10.93 26.32 23.87
N ILE A 230 11.05 25.04 23.52
CA ILE A 230 10.02 24.27 22.82
C ILE A 230 9.28 23.38 23.81
N VAL A 231 7.96 23.53 23.86
CA VAL A 231 7.08 22.73 24.72
C VAL A 231 6.05 21.96 23.90
N VAL A 232 5.72 20.77 24.39
CA VAL A 232 4.62 19.94 23.92
C VAL A 232 3.30 20.63 24.30
N VAL A 233 2.37 20.80 23.35
CA VAL A 233 1.06 21.45 23.55
C VAL A 233 -0.15 20.62 23.11
N LYS A 234 0.10 19.45 22.52
CA LYS A 234 -0.85 18.35 22.33
C LYS A 234 -0.19 17.07 22.80
N GLU A 235 -0.99 16.06 23.08
CA GLU A 235 -0.51 14.72 23.45
C GLU A 235 0.39 14.19 22.32
N LEU A 236 1.52 13.57 22.67
CA LEU A 236 2.32 12.83 21.70
C LEU A 236 1.60 11.54 21.33
N ASP A 237 1.83 11.12 20.10
CA ASP A 237 1.10 10.11 19.32
C ASP A 237 2.15 9.51 18.36
N TYR A 238 2.44 8.22 18.52
CA TYR A 238 3.50 7.49 17.80
C TYR A 238 3.07 7.21 16.36
N GLU A 239 1.83 6.74 16.17
CA GLU A 239 1.24 6.34 14.88
C GLU A 239 1.12 7.55 13.94
N LEU A 240 0.70 8.71 14.46
CA LEU A 240 0.63 9.97 13.72
C LEU A 240 2.01 10.50 13.28
N SER A 241 3.08 10.08 13.95
CA SER A 241 4.45 10.54 13.71
C SER A 241 5.38 9.49 13.11
N ASN A 242 4.94 8.23 12.94
CA ASN A 242 5.82 7.08 12.70
C ASN A 242 7.04 7.09 13.66
N GLY A 243 6.75 7.29 14.94
CA GLY A 243 7.74 7.25 16.02
C GLY A 243 8.74 8.40 16.09
N HIS A 244 8.66 9.45 15.25
CA HIS A 244 9.56 10.60 15.38
C HIS A 244 9.03 11.92 14.77
N TYR A 245 9.41 13.04 15.37
CA TYR A 245 9.18 14.38 14.82
C TYR A 245 10.52 15.10 14.59
N THR A 246 10.85 15.42 13.34
CA THR A 246 12.03 16.23 12.98
C THR A 246 11.61 17.68 12.76
N LEU A 247 11.72 18.52 13.79
CA LEU A 247 11.36 19.93 13.73
C LEU A 247 12.52 20.76 13.15
N VAL A 248 12.27 21.54 12.10
CA VAL A 248 13.25 22.54 11.62
C VAL A 248 12.99 23.86 12.34
N VAL A 249 13.91 24.27 13.21
CA VAL A 249 13.77 25.44 14.07
C VAL A 249 14.70 26.53 13.56
N THR A 250 14.17 27.73 13.34
CA THR A 250 14.88 28.86 12.73
C THR A 250 15.00 30.01 13.72
N ALA A 251 16.23 30.50 13.87
CA ALA A 251 16.53 31.79 14.49
C ALA A 251 16.59 32.87 13.40
N THR A 252 16.09 34.06 13.73
CA THR A 252 16.06 35.22 12.83
C THR A 252 16.43 36.45 13.65
N ASP A 253 17.35 37.27 13.15
CA ASP A 253 17.61 38.60 13.71
C ASP A 253 16.35 39.47 13.74
N GLN A 254 16.42 40.62 14.39
CA GLN A 254 15.34 41.60 14.40
C GLN A 254 15.70 42.89 13.64
N CYS A 255 16.53 42.78 12.59
CA CYS A 255 16.93 43.90 11.74
C CYS A 255 15.70 44.76 11.37
N PRO A 256 15.75 46.10 11.52
CA PRO A 256 14.62 46.97 11.23
C PRO A 256 14.12 46.90 9.78
N ILE A 257 14.94 46.40 8.84
CA ILE A 257 14.60 46.21 7.43
C ILE A 257 14.32 44.72 7.19
N PRO A 258 13.05 44.28 7.02
CA PRO A 258 12.72 42.85 6.96
C PRO A 258 13.37 42.06 5.82
N GLY A 259 13.82 42.74 4.76
CA GLY A 259 14.49 42.12 3.61
C GLY A 259 16.00 41.94 3.77
N PHE A 260 16.60 42.40 4.87
CA PHE A 260 18.01 42.18 5.22
C PHE A 260 18.18 41.28 6.44
N ARG A 261 17.08 40.68 6.95
CA ARG A 261 17.13 39.74 8.07
C ARG A 261 17.81 38.45 7.65
N LEU A 262 18.87 38.10 8.36
CA LEU A 262 19.60 36.86 8.29
C LEU A 262 18.97 35.81 9.21
N THR A 263 19.22 34.55 8.88
CA THR A 263 18.62 33.39 9.56
C THR A 263 19.56 32.19 9.54
N ALA A 264 19.55 31.42 10.63
CA ALA A 264 20.02 30.04 10.61
C ALA A 264 18.94 29.09 11.13
N SER A 265 19.11 27.81 10.83
CA SER A 265 18.22 26.74 11.26
C SER A 265 19.00 25.59 11.91
N THR A 266 18.37 24.92 12.86
CA THR A 266 18.83 23.70 13.55
C THR A 266 17.70 22.68 13.53
N THR A 267 18.01 21.38 13.61
CA THR A 267 16.98 20.34 13.78
C THR A 267 16.72 20.06 15.26
N VAL A 268 15.47 19.73 15.59
CA VAL A 268 15.10 19.19 16.90
C VAL A 268 14.34 17.89 16.65
N SER A 269 14.97 16.77 16.95
CA SER A 269 14.50 15.42 16.62
C SER A 269 13.93 14.76 17.88
N VAL A 270 12.61 14.59 17.90
CA VAL A 270 11.85 14.04 19.02
C VAL A 270 11.47 12.61 18.69
N ASN A 271 12.21 11.65 19.24
CA ASN A 271 11.91 10.24 19.09
C ASN A 271 10.83 9.85 20.10
N VAL A 272 9.75 9.25 19.61
CA VAL A 272 8.63 8.78 20.41
C VAL A 272 8.86 7.30 20.74
N ILE A 273 8.63 6.89 21.98
CA ILE A 273 8.56 5.49 22.39
C ILE A 273 7.09 5.10 22.45
N ASP A 274 6.71 4.08 21.68
CA ASP A 274 5.32 3.61 21.65
C ASP A 274 4.89 2.99 22.99
N VAL A 275 3.61 3.16 23.32
CA VAL A 275 2.95 2.63 24.52
C VAL A 275 1.68 1.94 24.04
N ASN A 276 1.42 0.71 24.52
CA ASN A 276 0.29 -0.14 24.09
C ASN A 276 -1.09 0.57 24.28
N ASP A 277 -1.51 1.34 23.27
CA ASP A 277 -2.52 2.42 23.35
C ASP A 277 -3.63 2.26 22.30
N VAL A 278 -3.34 1.66 21.15
CA VAL A 278 -4.33 1.11 20.21
C VAL A 278 -4.91 -0.21 20.79
N THR A 279 -5.80 -0.89 20.08
CA THR A 279 -6.18 -2.28 20.41
C THR A 279 -6.26 -3.10 19.14
N PRO A 280 -6.01 -4.42 19.15
CA PRO A 280 -6.05 -5.23 17.92
C PRO A 280 -7.42 -5.11 17.26
N THR A 281 -7.53 -4.55 16.06
CA THR A 281 -8.81 -4.32 15.38
C THR A 281 -9.08 -5.39 14.31
N PHE A 282 -10.27 -5.99 14.33
CA PHE A 282 -10.76 -6.75 13.18
C PHE A 282 -11.49 -5.79 12.21
N PRO A 283 -11.32 -5.94 10.88
CA PRO A 283 -12.03 -5.12 9.88
C PRO A 283 -13.57 -5.19 9.96
N ARG A 284 -14.11 -6.21 10.63
CA ARG A 284 -15.54 -6.44 10.86
C ARG A 284 -15.75 -7.11 12.21
N ALA A 285 -16.87 -6.79 12.88
CA ALA A 285 -17.29 -7.44 14.13
C ALA A 285 -17.93 -8.83 13.93
N LEU A 286 -18.34 -9.14 12.68
CA LEU A 286 -18.90 -10.41 12.26
C LEU A 286 -18.29 -10.79 10.91
N GLU A 287 -17.83 -12.03 10.77
CA GLU A 287 -17.42 -12.62 9.48
C GLU A 287 -18.22 -13.90 9.18
N GLY A 288 -18.49 -14.13 7.90
CA GLY A 288 -19.34 -15.22 7.42
C GLY A 288 -20.81 -14.81 7.20
N PRO A 289 -21.76 -15.76 7.16
CA PRO A 289 -21.57 -17.18 7.43
C PRO A 289 -20.66 -17.85 6.39
N PHE A 290 -19.70 -18.65 6.87
CA PHE A 290 -18.91 -19.54 6.03
C PHE A 290 -19.58 -20.91 5.98
N ASP A 291 -19.82 -21.41 4.78
CA ASP A 291 -20.49 -22.69 4.55
C ASP A 291 -19.44 -23.82 4.50
N ILE A 292 -19.54 -24.80 5.40
CA ILE A 292 -18.61 -25.94 5.53
C ILE A 292 -19.40 -27.24 5.43
N THR A 293 -19.04 -28.12 4.50
CA THR A 293 -19.66 -29.44 4.38
C THR A 293 -19.23 -30.36 5.51
N GLU A 294 -20.19 -31.10 6.07
CA GLU A 294 -19.97 -32.10 7.11
C GLU A 294 -19.21 -33.35 6.63
N GLY A 295 -18.90 -34.28 7.54
CA GLY A 295 -18.20 -35.53 7.21
C GLY A 295 -16.78 -35.34 6.64
N GLN A 296 -16.21 -34.12 6.74
CA GLN A 296 -14.87 -33.79 6.28
C GLN A 296 -13.99 -33.38 7.47
N PRO A 297 -12.92 -34.14 7.81
CA PRO A 297 -12.00 -33.77 8.88
C PRO A 297 -10.98 -32.72 8.40
N GLY A 298 -10.76 -31.69 9.21
CA GLY A 298 -9.74 -30.67 8.96
C GLY A 298 -9.98 -29.56 7.89
N PRO A 299 -11.18 -29.30 7.32
CA PRO A 299 -11.34 -28.20 6.37
C PRO A 299 -11.06 -26.83 7.00
N ARG A 300 -10.39 -25.97 6.23
CA ARG A 300 -10.15 -24.56 6.57
C ARG A 300 -11.45 -23.77 6.43
N VAL A 301 -11.82 -23.02 7.47
CA VAL A 301 -13.01 -22.16 7.47
C VAL A 301 -12.67 -20.80 6.88
N TRP A 302 -11.70 -20.10 7.48
CA TRP A 302 -11.30 -18.76 7.09
C TRP A 302 -9.89 -18.43 7.59
N THR A 303 -9.34 -17.31 7.15
CA THR A 303 -8.18 -16.69 7.82
C THR A 303 -8.60 -15.31 8.30
N LEU A 304 -8.66 -15.16 9.62
CA LEU A 304 -8.86 -13.87 10.25
C LEU A 304 -7.55 -13.08 10.20
N LYS A 305 -7.67 -11.78 10.01
CA LYS A 305 -6.58 -10.83 10.21
C LYS A 305 -7.12 -9.67 11.02
N ALA A 306 -6.64 -9.55 12.25
CA ALA A 306 -6.66 -8.29 12.96
C ALA A 306 -5.43 -7.46 12.58
N THR A 307 -5.56 -6.15 12.72
CA THR A 307 -4.47 -5.18 12.59
C THR A 307 -4.39 -4.39 13.87
N ASP A 308 -3.19 -4.32 14.41
CA ASP A 308 -2.83 -3.36 15.45
C ASP A 308 -1.83 -2.38 14.83
N GLU A 309 -1.84 -1.13 15.28
CA GLU A 309 -1.04 -0.04 14.69
C GLU A 309 0.17 0.33 15.58
N ASP A 310 0.13 -0.03 16.87
CA ASP A 310 1.25 0.03 17.82
C ASP A 310 2.53 -0.68 17.28
N SER A 311 3.70 -0.43 17.88
CA SER A 311 4.98 -0.98 17.39
C SER A 311 5.42 -2.31 18.05
N GLY A 312 6.39 -3.00 17.44
CA GLY A 312 7.20 -4.05 18.09
C GLY A 312 6.43 -5.28 18.63
N LEU A 313 6.20 -5.31 19.95
CA LEU A 313 5.40 -6.34 20.64
C LEU A 313 3.98 -5.88 20.94
N ASN A 314 3.75 -4.58 21.03
CA ASN A 314 2.44 -3.97 21.23
C ASN A 314 1.60 -4.24 19.96
N GLY A 315 2.13 -3.90 18.78
CA GLY A 315 1.52 -4.23 17.49
C GLY A 315 1.41 -5.73 17.14
N LYS A 316 1.88 -6.64 18.00
CA LYS A 316 1.98 -8.07 17.69
C LYS A 316 0.82 -8.88 18.27
N VAL A 317 -0.14 -9.16 17.40
CA VAL A 317 -1.37 -9.90 17.71
C VAL A 317 -1.17 -11.43 17.76
N GLU A 318 -1.74 -12.07 18.78
CA GLU A 318 -2.05 -13.50 18.83
C GLU A 318 -3.58 -13.75 18.79
N TYR A 319 -3.99 -14.86 18.16
CA TYR A 319 -5.40 -15.27 17.99
C TYR A 319 -5.78 -16.46 18.88
N SER A 320 -6.99 -16.43 19.45
CA SER A 320 -7.54 -17.53 20.26
C SER A 320 -9.06 -17.66 20.13
N ILE A 321 -9.61 -18.88 20.22
CA ILE A 321 -11.06 -19.10 20.34
C ILE A 321 -11.44 -18.94 21.82
N THR A 322 -12.44 -18.12 22.13
CA THR A 322 -12.85 -17.81 23.51
C THR A 322 -14.31 -18.12 23.83
N ALA A 323 -15.17 -18.29 22.82
CA ALA A 323 -16.53 -18.82 22.98
C ALA A 323 -17.06 -19.41 21.65
N GLY A 324 -18.25 -19.99 21.69
CA GLY A 324 -18.99 -20.39 20.47
C GLY A 324 -18.65 -21.76 19.89
N ASP A 325 -17.58 -22.40 20.38
CA ASP A 325 -17.25 -23.80 20.14
C ASP A 325 -17.39 -24.60 21.46
N PRO A 326 -18.57 -25.17 21.75
CA PRO A 326 -18.84 -25.85 23.02
C PRO A 326 -18.29 -27.28 23.10
N GLN A 327 -17.93 -27.87 21.95
CA GLN A 327 -17.41 -29.24 21.85
C GLN A 327 -15.90 -29.27 21.56
N ASN A 328 -15.27 -28.10 21.34
CA ASN A 328 -13.86 -27.92 20.99
C ASN A 328 -13.51 -28.61 19.66
N GLU A 329 -14.32 -28.36 18.63
CA GLU A 329 -14.28 -28.98 17.29
C GLU A 329 -13.43 -28.18 16.30
N PHE A 330 -13.15 -26.91 16.59
CA PHE A 330 -12.38 -25.99 15.77
C PHE A 330 -11.01 -25.68 16.39
N VAL A 331 -10.10 -25.16 15.57
CA VAL A 331 -8.78 -24.69 16.01
C VAL A 331 -8.35 -23.50 15.17
N ILE A 332 -7.72 -22.51 15.81
CA ILE A 332 -7.15 -21.33 15.13
C ILE A 332 -5.62 -21.35 15.24
N SER A 333 -4.93 -20.94 14.17
CA SER A 333 -3.49 -20.68 14.22
C SER A 333 -3.24 -19.38 15.00
N PRO A 334 -2.49 -19.39 16.12
CA PRO A 334 -2.35 -18.22 16.98
C PRO A 334 -1.55 -17.09 16.34
N VAL A 335 -0.76 -17.37 15.29
CA VAL A 335 0.03 -16.35 14.56
C VAL A 335 -0.57 -16.05 13.18
N GLU A 336 -1.08 -17.07 12.48
CA GLU A 336 -1.55 -16.92 11.09
C GLU A 336 -3.04 -16.57 10.99
N GLY A 337 -3.80 -16.64 12.10
CA GLY A 337 -5.24 -16.37 12.14
C GLY A 337 -6.12 -17.37 11.36
N GLU A 338 -5.54 -18.46 10.83
CA GLU A 338 -6.29 -19.49 10.11
C GLU A 338 -7.16 -20.31 11.07
N LEU A 339 -8.48 -20.14 10.96
CA LEU A 339 -9.50 -20.94 11.63
C LEU A 339 -9.85 -22.13 10.74
N ARG A 340 -9.79 -23.34 11.31
CA ARG A 340 -10.12 -24.60 10.63
C ARG A 340 -10.85 -25.54 11.58
N VAL A 341 -11.64 -26.47 11.04
CA VAL A 341 -12.11 -27.64 11.79
C VAL A 341 -10.88 -28.47 12.21
N ARG A 342 -10.96 -29.16 13.35
CA ARG A 342 -9.90 -30.08 13.77
C ARG A 342 -9.75 -31.26 12.80
N ARG A 343 -8.55 -31.85 12.77
CA ARG A 343 -8.24 -33.00 11.89
C ARG A 343 -8.63 -34.36 12.48
N ASP A 344 -9.03 -34.38 13.74
CA ASP A 344 -9.48 -35.54 14.51
C ASP A 344 -10.98 -35.46 14.87
N VAL A 345 -11.71 -34.58 14.19
CA VAL A 345 -13.15 -34.36 14.34
C VAL A 345 -13.76 -34.22 12.94
N GLU A 346 -14.95 -34.80 12.76
CA GLU A 346 -15.83 -34.58 11.61
C GLU A 346 -17.08 -33.88 12.16
N LEU A 347 -17.55 -32.83 11.49
CA LEU A 347 -18.79 -32.16 11.89
C LEU A 347 -20.01 -33.02 11.52
N ASP A 348 -21.09 -32.82 12.28
CA ASP A 348 -22.40 -33.50 12.18
C ASP A 348 -23.50 -32.41 12.26
N ARG A 349 -24.26 -32.25 11.18
CA ARG A 349 -25.26 -31.19 11.00
C ARG A 349 -26.61 -31.53 11.65
N GLU A 350 -26.94 -32.80 11.79
CA GLU A 350 -28.09 -33.32 12.52
C GLU A 350 -27.97 -32.98 14.01
N THR A 351 -26.75 -32.96 14.56
CA THR A 351 -26.42 -32.54 15.92
C THR A 351 -26.20 -31.03 16.04
N VAL A 352 -25.36 -30.39 15.20
CA VAL A 352 -25.11 -28.93 15.22
C VAL A 352 -25.07 -28.30 13.81
N PRO A 353 -26.16 -27.69 13.32
CA PRO A 353 -26.20 -27.11 11.97
C PRO A 353 -25.49 -25.74 11.83
N PHE A 354 -25.13 -25.08 12.94
CA PHE A 354 -24.62 -23.70 12.91
C PHE A 354 -23.82 -23.34 14.17
N TYR A 355 -22.66 -22.70 13.97
CA TYR A 355 -21.76 -22.23 15.02
C TYR A 355 -21.56 -20.70 14.93
N ASN A 356 -21.36 -20.06 16.08
CA ASN A 356 -21.01 -18.63 16.19
C ASN A 356 -19.74 -18.52 17.04
N ILE A 357 -18.59 -18.80 16.42
CA ILE A 357 -17.29 -18.93 17.09
C ILE A 357 -16.75 -17.54 17.42
N THR A 358 -16.62 -17.19 18.70
CA THR A 358 -15.97 -15.95 19.11
C THR A 358 -14.47 -16.15 19.13
N VAL A 359 -13.77 -15.42 18.26
CA VAL A 359 -12.31 -15.33 18.25
C VAL A 359 -11.88 -14.03 18.90
N THR A 360 -10.89 -14.11 19.77
CA THR A 360 -10.20 -12.97 20.39
C THR A 360 -8.85 -12.75 19.70
N ALA A 361 -8.62 -11.54 19.23
CA ALA A 361 -7.28 -11.03 18.92
C ALA A 361 -6.74 -10.31 20.15
N ARG A 362 -5.49 -10.56 20.52
CA ARG A 362 -4.83 -10.03 21.71
C ARG A 362 -3.39 -9.67 21.38
N ASP A 363 -2.97 -8.46 21.68
CA ASP A 363 -1.57 -8.03 21.59
C ASP A 363 -0.67 -8.69 22.65
N LEU A 364 0.64 -8.55 22.44
CA LEU A 364 1.69 -8.97 23.37
C LEU A 364 2.29 -7.80 24.17
N GLY A 365 1.62 -6.64 24.17
CA GLY A 365 2.02 -5.45 24.92
C GLY A 365 1.73 -5.52 26.42
N SER A 366 1.93 -4.39 27.10
CA SER A 366 1.81 -4.31 28.57
C SER A 366 1.27 -2.96 29.05
N PRO A 367 0.03 -2.89 29.61
CA PRO A 367 -0.91 -3.99 29.82
C PRO A 367 -1.49 -4.49 28.48
N PRO A 368 -1.62 -5.82 28.28
CA PRO A 368 -2.11 -6.35 27.01
C PRO A 368 -3.61 -6.11 26.85
N ARG A 369 -4.01 -5.72 25.65
CA ARG A 369 -5.39 -5.40 25.27
C ARG A 369 -5.95 -6.53 24.37
N SER A 370 -7.18 -6.36 23.88
CA SER A 370 -7.82 -7.35 22.99
C SER A 370 -9.13 -6.85 22.39
N SER A 371 -9.51 -7.41 21.25
CA SER A 371 -10.86 -7.30 20.68
C SER A 371 -11.41 -8.68 20.29
N THR A 372 -12.68 -8.73 19.90
CA THR A 372 -13.35 -9.95 19.46
C THR A 372 -14.07 -9.80 18.13
N VAL A 373 -14.10 -10.89 17.37
CA VAL A 373 -14.94 -11.08 16.18
C VAL A 373 -15.75 -12.35 16.35
N VAL A 374 -17.00 -12.34 15.89
CA VAL A 374 -17.79 -13.56 15.77
C VAL A 374 -17.63 -14.10 14.35
N VAL A 375 -17.26 -15.38 14.23
CA VAL A 375 -17.25 -16.12 12.97
C VAL A 375 -18.47 -17.02 12.94
N SER A 376 -19.41 -16.72 12.06
CA SER A 376 -20.54 -17.61 11.80
C SER A 376 -20.11 -18.72 10.84
N VAL A 377 -20.39 -19.98 11.20
CA VAL A 377 -20.15 -21.15 10.37
C VAL A 377 -21.46 -21.91 10.20
N ARG A 378 -21.89 -22.14 8.96
CA ARG A 378 -23.03 -22.99 8.62
C ARG A 378 -22.51 -24.35 8.19
N VAL A 379 -23.05 -25.41 8.77
CA VAL A 379 -22.77 -26.76 8.30
C VAL A 379 -23.68 -27.06 7.09
N LEU A 380 -23.08 -27.53 6.00
CA LEU A 380 -23.80 -27.94 4.79
C LEU A 380 -24.08 -29.44 4.80
N ASP A 381 -25.35 -29.72 4.57
CA ASP A 381 -26.05 -31.00 4.52
C ASP A 381 -25.49 -31.96 3.44
N ILE A 382 -24.94 -33.09 3.88
CA ILE A 382 -24.69 -34.29 3.06
C ILE A 382 -25.94 -35.17 3.07
N ASN A 383 -26.10 -36.00 2.04
CA ASN A 383 -27.13 -37.03 2.02
C ASN A 383 -26.61 -38.25 2.83
N ASP A 384 -26.68 -38.14 4.15
CA ASP A 384 -25.96 -38.93 5.15
C ASP A 384 -26.83 -40.01 5.82
N ASN A 385 -28.11 -39.73 6.01
CA ASN A 385 -29.11 -40.64 6.57
C ASN A 385 -29.89 -41.37 5.48
N ASP A 386 -30.57 -42.47 5.84
CA ASP A 386 -31.44 -43.21 4.93
C ASP A 386 -32.93 -42.86 5.19
N PRO A 387 -33.77 -42.67 4.14
CA PRO A 387 -35.21 -42.41 4.31
C PRO A 387 -35.95 -43.65 4.81
N VAL A 388 -36.63 -43.59 5.97
CA VAL A 388 -37.24 -44.75 6.66
C VAL A 388 -38.75 -44.82 6.48
N LEU A 389 -39.29 -45.96 6.03
CA LEU A 389 -40.74 -46.24 5.98
C LEU A 389 -41.31 -46.54 7.38
N ILE A 390 -42.31 -45.77 7.82
CA ILE A 390 -42.83 -45.83 9.21
C ILE A 390 -44.21 -46.50 9.34
N ASN A 391 -44.82 -47.00 8.25
CA ASN A 391 -46.16 -47.58 8.30
C ASN A 391 -46.44 -48.74 7.32
N LEU A 392 -45.38 -49.42 6.88
CA LEU A 392 -45.39 -50.72 6.20
C LEU A 392 -44.69 -51.77 7.12
N PRO A 393 -44.87 -53.09 6.88
CA PRO A 393 -45.69 -53.71 5.85
C PRO A 393 -47.17 -53.62 6.21
N LYS A 394 -48.05 -53.62 5.19
CA LYS A 394 -49.50 -53.42 5.43
C LYS A 394 -50.38 -54.23 4.48
N ASN A 395 -51.50 -54.71 5.01
CA ASN A 395 -52.57 -55.36 4.24
C ASN A 395 -53.82 -54.45 4.18
N VAL A 396 -54.46 -54.39 3.02
CA VAL A 396 -55.71 -53.66 2.74
C VAL A 396 -56.58 -54.43 1.74
N SER A 397 -57.86 -54.05 1.59
CA SER A 397 -58.80 -54.64 0.64
C SER A 397 -59.63 -53.58 -0.07
N VAL A 398 -60.05 -53.87 -1.31
CA VAL A 398 -60.83 -52.97 -2.16
C VAL A 398 -61.81 -53.79 -3.01
N SER A 399 -63.02 -53.30 -3.25
CA SER A 399 -63.96 -53.91 -4.21
C SER A 399 -63.49 -53.66 -5.64
N GLU A 400 -63.77 -54.58 -6.57
CA GLU A 400 -63.46 -54.34 -7.99
C GLU A 400 -64.27 -53.20 -8.61
N GLY A 401 -65.50 -53.00 -8.15
CA GLY A 401 -66.34 -51.84 -8.48
C GLY A 401 -65.84 -50.49 -7.94
N ALA A 402 -64.64 -50.44 -7.33
CA ALA A 402 -64.03 -49.19 -6.88
C ALA A 402 -63.63 -48.29 -8.07
N ALA A 403 -64.17 -47.07 -8.09
CA ALA A 403 -63.87 -46.09 -9.11
C ALA A 403 -62.39 -45.70 -9.16
N ILE A 404 -61.94 -45.24 -10.33
CA ILE A 404 -60.60 -44.69 -10.51
C ILE A 404 -60.42 -43.48 -9.55
N HIS A 405 -59.22 -43.35 -8.98
CA HIS A 405 -58.83 -42.45 -7.89
C HIS A 405 -59.38 -42.79 -6.50
N THR A 406 -60.14 -43.89 -6.30
CA THR A 406 -60.42 -44.41 -4.97
C THR A 406 -59.12 -44.67 -4.22
N SER A 407 -58.96 -44.03 -3.06
CA SER A 407 -57.72 -44.08 -2.26
C SER A 407 -57.73 -45.28 -1.32
N VAL A 408 -56.76 -46.18 -1.49
CA VAL A 408 -56.72 -47.50 -0.85
C VAL A 408 -55.77 -47.52 0.36
N ALA A 409 -54.67 -46.78 0.29
CA ALA A 409 -53.71 -46.63 1.38
C ALA A 409 -52.99 -45.28 1.34
N ARG A 410 -52.33 -44.92 2.44
CA ARG A 410 -51.34 -43.83 2.46
C ARG A 410 -50.08 -44.31 3.17
N VAL A 411 -48.98 -44.34 2.44
CA VAL A 411 -47.63 -44.64 2.91
C VAL A 411 -47.04 -43.39 3.57
N ARG A 412 -46.13 -43.58 4.51
CA ARG A 412 -45.37 -42.52 5.18
C ARG A 412 -43.94 -42.97 5.39
N ALA A 413 -43.02 -42.03 5.23
CA ALA A 413 -41.61 -42.15 5.59
C ALA A 413 -41.14 -40.87 6.28
N GLN A 414 -39.95 -40.91 6.86
CA GLN A 414 -39.24 -39.76 7.43
C GLN A 414 -37.77 -39.82 7.05
N ASP A 415 -37.11 -38.67 7.05
CA ASP A 415 -35.67 -38.51 6.87
C ASP A 415 -35.11 -37.62 7.99
N ALA A 416 -33.81 -37.66 8.22
CA ALA A 416 -33.09 -36.83 9.19
C ALA A 416 -32.23 -35.72 8.54
N ASP A 417 -31.84 -35.93 7.27
CA ASP A 417 -31.16 -34.94 6.42
C ASP A 417 -32.04 -33.68 6.23
N SER A 418 -31.55 -32.66 5.48
CA SER A 418 -32.24 -31.39 5.28
C SER A 418 -32.57 -31.06 3.82
N GLY A 419 -33.42 -30.05 3.62
CA GLY A 419 -33.71 -29.42 2.33
C GLY A 419 -34.08 -30.38 1.19
N ARG A 420 -33.09 -30.70 0.35
CA ARG A 420 -33.22 -31.56 -0.84
C ARG A 420 -32.90 -33.03 -0.55
N ASN A 421 -32.02 -33.29 0.41
CA ASN A 421 -31.71 -34.64 0.85
C ASN A 421 -32.91 -35.17 1.67
N ALA A 422 -33.53 -34.33 2.51
CA ALA A 422 -34.82 -34.63 3.15
C ALA A 422 -36.04 -34.86 2.23
N LEU A 423 -35.91 -34.65 0.90
CA LEU A 423 -37.06 -34.54 0.01
C LEU A 423 -37.53 -35.92 -0.49
N LEU A 424 -38.41 -36.54 0.28
CA LEU A 424 -38.95 -37.87 0.00
C LEU A 424 -39.82 -37.93 -1.27
N THR A 425 -39.60 -38.96 -2.08
CA THR A 425 -40.48 -39.38 -3.19
C THR A 425 -40.78 -40.88 -3.16
N PHE A 426 -42.05 -41.22 -3.35
CA PHE A 426 -42.58 -42.59 -3.27
C PHE A 426 -42.84 -43.17 -4.67
N ASN A 427 -42.56 -44.47 -4.87
CA ASN A 427 -42.85 -45.17 -6.12
C ASN A 427 -43.28 -46.63 -5.87
N ILE A 428 -44.06 -47.22 -6.77
CA ILE A 428 -44.37 -48.66 -6.77
C ILE A 428 -43.38 -49.34 -7.73
N THR A 429 -42.37 -50.02 -7.18
CA THR A 429 -41.24 -50.57 -7.96
C THR A 429 -41.46 -52.01 -8.42
N ALA A 430 -42.35 -52.76 -7.78
CA ALA A 430 -42.73 -54.12 -8.20
C ALA A 430 -44.19 -54.46 -7.83
N GLY A 431 -44.72 -55.54 -8.45
CA GLY A 431 -46.01 -56.14 -8.09
C GLY A 431 -47.27 -55.44 -8.62
N ASN A 432 -47.13 -54.32 -9.31
CA ASN A 432 -48.23 -53.53 -9.88
C ASN A 432 -48.62 -54.02 -11.29
N THR A 433 -49.22 -55.21 -11.39
CA THR A 433 -49.69 -55.74 -12.68
C THR A 433 -50.66 -54.77 -13.35
N ASP A 434 -50.50 -54.62 -14.67
CA ASP A 434 -51.24 -53.68 -15.54
C ASP A 434 -51.21 -52.20 -15.13
N GLY A 435 -50.42 -51.80 -14.14
CA GLY A 435 -50.49 -50.45 -13.55
C GLY A 435 -51.85 -50.18 -12.89
N ALA A 436 -52.45 -51.20 -12.28
CA ALA A 436 -53.77 -51.12 -11.63
C ALA A 436 -53.84 -50.07 -10.51
N PHE A 437 -52.71 -49.82 -9.83
CA PHE A 437 -52.58 -48.81 -8.78
C PHE A 437 -51.59 -47.72 -9.15
N TYR A 438 -51.80 -46.52 -8.62
CA TYR A 438 -50.90 -45.38 -8.71
C TYR A 438 -50.55 -44.94 -7.30
N ILE A 439 -49.29 -44.60 -7.03
CA ILE A 439 -48.90 -43.88 -5.82
C ILE A 439 -48.62 -42.43 -6.20
N ASN A 440 -49.22 -41.49 -5.48
CA ASN A 440 -48.82 -40.10 -5.57
C ASN A 440 -47.42 -39.95 -4.96
N ASP A 441 -46.48 -39.51 -5.80
CA ASP A 441 -45.04 -39.44 -5.54
C ASP A 441 -44.65 -38.61 -4.32
N THR A 442 -45.38 -37.55 -4.01
CA THR A 442 -45.07 -36.60 -2.92
C THR A 442 -45.97 -36.79 -1.70
N MET A 443 -47.22 -37.23 -1.88
CA MET A 443 -48.19 -37.40 -0.80
C MET A 443 -48.21 -38.83 -0.21
N GLY A 444 -47.62 -39.81 -0.89
CA GLY A 444 -47.60 -41.22 -0.50
C GLY A 444 -48.95 -41.93 -0.61
N VAL A 445 -49.94 -41.35 -1.29
CA VAL A 445 -51.31 -41.89 -1.37
C VAL A 445 -51.40 -42.92 -2.51
N VAL A 446 -51.74 -44.16 -2.19
CA VAL A 446 -51.99 -45.23 -3.16
C VAL A 446 -53.46 -45.23 -3.55
N GLN A 447 -53.74 -45.11 -4.84
CA GLN A 447 -55.07 -45.04 -5.43
C GLN A 447 -55.27 -46.10 -6.51
N VAL A 448 -56.53 -46.47 -6.75
CA VAL A 448 -56.96 -47.20 -7.95
C VAL A 448 -56.67 -46.31 -9.18
N ASN A 449 -55.89 -46.81 -10.12
CA ASN A 449 -55.45 -46.09 -11.33
C ASN A 449 -56.17 -46.57 -12.61
N ARG A 450 -56.65 -47.81 -12.59
CA ARG A 450 -57.43 -48.45 -13.65
C ARG A 450 -58.57 -49.25 -13.00
N PRO A 451 -59.67 -49.53 -13.73
CA PRO A 451 -60.70 -50.43 -13.24
C PRO A 451 -60.09 -51.75 -12.76
N LEU A 452 -60.52 -52.20 -11.60
CA LEU A 452 -60.13 -53.48 -11.05
C LEU A 452 -61.08 -54.56 -11.60
N ASP A 453 -60.60 -55.81 -11.55
CA ASP A 453 -61.18 -56.97 -12.23
C ASP A 453 -60.59 -58.19 -11.51
N ARG A 454 -61.41 -58.87 -10.71
CA ARG A 454 -61.03 -59.94 -9.79
C ARG A 454 -60.88 -61.27 -10.52
N GLU A 455 -61.68 -61.49 -11.57
CA GLU A 455 -61.60 -62.62 -12.52
C GLU A 455 -60.21 -62.69 -13.15
N ARG A 456 -59.61 -61.53 -13.40
CA ARG A 456 -58.28 -61.38 -13.97
C ARG A 456 -57.19 -61.30 -12.89
N VAL A 457 -57.35 -60.51 -11.82
CA VAL A 457 -56.34 -60.37 -10.74
C VAL A 457 -56.96 -60.14 -9.35
N ALA A 458 -57.24 -61.23 -8.63
CA ALA A 458 -57.83 -61.18 -7.28
C ALA A 458 -56.93 -60.59 -6.16
N LYS A 459 -55.61 -60.46 -6.37
CA LYS A 459 -54.67 -59.98 -5.33
C LYS A 459 -53.40 -59.36 -5.91
N TYR A 460 -52.97 -58.25 -5.32
CA TYR A 460 -51.74 -57.53 -5.63
C TYR A 460 -50.80 -57.50 -4.41
N MET A 461 -49.48 -57.51 -4.65
CA MET A 461 -48.45 -57.39 -3.62
C MET A 461 -47.43 -56.34 -4.08
N LEU A 462 -47.73 -55.07 -3.80
CA LEU A 462 -46.97 -53.93 -4.27
C LEU A 462 -45.71 -53.76 -3.41
N THR A 463 -44.54 -53.70 -4.04
CA THR A 463 -43.33 -53.18 -3.38
C THR A 463 -43.36 -51.67 -3.52
N ILE A 464 -43.44 -50.97 -2.39
CA ILE A 464 -43.32 -49.51 -2.33
C ILE A 464 -41.87 -49.18 -1.97
N THR A 465 -41.23 -48.39 -2.81
CA THR A 465 -39.92 -47.78 -2.53
C THR A 465 -40.14 -46.32 -2.17
N VAL A 466 -39.50 -45.86 -1.10
CA VAL A 466 -39.23 -44.42 -0.92
C VAL A 466 -37.78 -44.16 -1.27
N LYS A 467 -37.51 -43.02 -1.89
CA LYS A 467 -36.17 -42.45 -2.02
C LYS A 467 -36.18 -40.99 -1.59
N ASP A 468 -35.03 -40.50 -1.22
CA ASP A 468 -34.72 -39.09 -1.03
C ASP A 468 -34.41 -38.39 -2.38
N ASN A 469 -33.87 -37.17 -2.29
CA ASN A 469 -33.05 -36.49 -3.30
C ASN A 469 -33.48 -36.73 -4.77
N PRO A 470 -34.70 -36.33 -5.15
CA PRO A 470 -35.33 -36.79 -6.37
C PRO A 470 -34.60 -36.33 -7.64
N GLU A 471 -33.91 -35.18 -7.57
CA GLU A 471 -33.12 -34.57 -8.65
C GLU A 471 -31.78 -35.26 -8.92
N ASN A 472 -31.18 -35.97 -7.95
CA ASN A 472 -29.89 -36.65 -8.15
C ASN A 472 -29.93 -38.16 -7.85
N PRO A 473 -30.45 -38.99 -8.79
CA PRO A 473 -30.58 -40.45 -8.62
C PRO A 473 -29.27 -41.24 -8.41
N ARG A 474 -28.09 -40.58 -8.41
CA ARG A 474 -26.80 -41.24 -8.15
C ARG A 474 -26.41 -41.31 -6.68
N ILE A 475 -26.80 -40.29 -5.90
CA ILE A 475 -26.54 -40.23 -4.45
C ILE A 475 -27.78 -40.62 -3.63
N ALA A 476 -28.95 -40.64 -4.27
CA ALA A 476 -30.22 -40.92 -3.63
C ALA A 476 -30.28 -42.32 -2.95
N ARG A 477 -30.50 -42.34 -1.64
CA ARG A 477 -30.73 -43.52 -0.81
C ARG A 477 -32.21 -43.90 -0.83
N ARG A 478 -32.54 -45.05 -0.23
CA ARG A 478 -33.86 -45.67 -0.40
C ARG A 478 -34.14 -46.80 0.60
N ASP A 479 -35.39 -46.85 1.03
CA ASP A 479 -36.00 -47.96 1.76
C ASP A 479 -37.16 -48.56 0.94
N SER A 480 -37.55 -49.81 1.19
CA SER A 480 -38.56 -50.52 0.40
C SER A 480 -39.27 -51.64 1.16
N ASP A 481 -40.60 -51.62 1.16
CA ASP A 481 -41.44 -52.58 1.87
C ASP A 481 -42.79 -52.83 1.17
N ILE A 482 -43.60 -53.75 1.69
CA ILE A 482 -44.72 -54.40 0.98
C ILE A 482 -46.09 -53.88 1.43
N LEU A 483 -46.89 -53.46 0.44
CA LEU A 483 -48.32 -53.18 0.57
C LEU A 483 -49.13 -54.27 -0.17
N VAL A 484 -49.88 -55.08 0.58
CA VAL A 484 -50.73 -56.15 0.03
C VAL A 484 -52.16 -55.65 -0.13
N ILE A 485 -52.71 -55.80 -1.35
CA ILE A 485 -54.09 -55.40 -1.68
C ILE A 485 -54.86 -56.63 -2.16
N SER A 486 -55.96 -56.96 -1.47
CA SER A 486 -56.90 -58.01 -1.91
C SER A 486 -58.12 -57.38 -2.60
N VAL A 487 -58.54 -57.95 -3.74
CA VAL A 487 -59.74 -57.51 -4.47
C VAL A 487 -60.96 -58.32 -3.99
N LEU A 488 -62.10 -57.65 -3.81
CA LEU A 488 -63.37 -58.25 -3.38
C LEU A 488 -64.33 -58.38 -4.57
N ASP A 489 -65.11 -59.47 -4.52
CA ASP A 489 -66.07 -59.96 -5.51
C ASP A 489 -67.36 -59.12 -5.56
N GLU A 490 -67.80 -58.72 -6.75
CA GLU A 490 -69.12 -58.15 -7.02
C GLU A 490 -69.90 -59.02 -8.04
N ASN A 491 -71.23 -58.94 -8.08
CA ASN A 491 -72.04 -59.70 -9.07
C ASN A 491 -72.07 -58.95 -10.43
N ASP A 492 -70.92 -58.82 -11.09
CA ASP A 492 -70.74 -57.98 -12.29
C ASP A 492 -70.78 -58.76 -13.61
N ASN A 493 -70.46 -60.06 -13.58
CA ASN A 493 -70.76 -60.95 -14.69
C ASN A 493 -72.23 -61.37 -14.64
N ARG A 494 -72.70 -61.87 -15.78
CA ARG A 494 -74.05 -62.44 -15.95
C ARG A 494 -73.90 -63.75 -16.70
N PRO A 495 -74.93 -64.60 -16.76
CA PRO A 495 -74.86 -65.81 -17.56
C PRO A 495 -74.69 -65.47 -19.03
N ILE A 496 -73.56 -65.84 -19.63
CA ILE A 496 -73.27 -65.65 -21.05
C ILE A 496 -73.53 -66.97 -21.75
N PHE A 497 -74.50 -66.98 -22.68
CA PHE A 497 -74.67 -68.10 -23.60
C PHE A 497 -73.38 -68.32 -24.40
N THR A 498 -72.95 -69.58 -24.47
CA THR A 498 -71.78 -70.06 -25.23
C THR A 498 -71.87 -69.78 -26.75
N ARG A 499 -73.03 -69.28 -27.23
CA ARG A 499 -73.25 -68.71 -28.57
C ARG A 499 -73.98 -67.36 -28.45
N PRO A 500 -73.56 -66.31 -29.20
CA PRO A 500 -74.13 -64.96 -29.11
C PRO A 500 -75.44 -64.77 -29.91
N SER A 501 -75.81 -65.75 -30.73
CA SER A 501 -77.12 -65.94 -31.33
C SER A 501 -77.26 -67.44 -31.56
N TYR A 502 -78.41 -68.05 -31.31
CA TYR A 502 -78.66 -69.41 -31.77
C TYR A 502 -79.29 -69.33 -33.15
N ARG A 503 -78.65 -69.97 -34.14
CA ARG A 503 -79.14 -69.94 -35.52
C ARG A 503 -79.77 -71.26 -35.86
N ALA A 504 -81.02 -71.16 -36.28
CA ALA A 504 -81.86 -72.25 -36.68
C ALA A 504 -82.24 -72.02 -38.14
N GLU A 505 -81.97 -73.01 -38.99
CA GLU A 505 -82.57 -73.04 -40.31
C GLU A 505 -83.67 -74.07 -40.34
N ILE A 506 -84.77 -73.66 -40.96
CA ILE A 506 -85.92 -74.50 -41.23
C ILE A 506 -86.32 -74.15 -42.66
N SER A 507 -86.13 -75.09 -43.59
CA SER A 507 -86.57 -74.86 -44.97
C SER A 507 -88.08 -74.60 -44.98
N GLU A 508 -88.56 -73.82 -45.94
CA GLU A 508 -89.95 -73.35 -46.04
C GLU A 508 -91.02 -74.45 -46.24
N ASN A 509 -90.66 -75.72 -46.05
CA ASN A 509 -91.50 -76.89 -46.29
C ASN A 509 -91.43 -77.96 -45.15
N ALA A 510 -91.05 -77.57 -43.92
CA ALA A 510 -90.80 -78.53 -42.82
C ALA A 510 -92.05 -79.01 -42.03
N HIS A 511 -91.90 -80.08 -41.25
CA HIS A 511 -92.99 -80.75 -40.50
C HIS A 511 -93.04 -80.43 -38.99
N ALA A 512 -94.23 -80.53 -38.39
CA ALA A 512 -94.47 -80.30 -36.96
C ALA A 512 -93.90 -81.39 -36.04
N GLY A 513 -93.44 -81.01 -34.84
CA GLY A 513 -92.78 -81.90 -33.89
C GLY A 513 -91.30 -82.17 -34.18
N SER A 514 -90.79 -81.74 -35.33
CA SER A 514 -89.37 -81.79 -35.67
C SER A 514 -88.54 -80.99 -34.65
N GLU A 515 -87.34 -81.48 -34.33
CA GLU A 515 -86.37 -80.69 -33.58
C GLU A 515 -85.80 -79.61 -34.50
N VAL A 516 -85.67 -78.39 -33.99
CA VAL A 516 -85.16 -77.28 -34.81
C VAL A 516 -83.65 -77.46 -34.94
N THR A 517 -83.13 -77.50 -36.16
CA THR A 517 -81.70 -77.76 -36.37
C THR A 517 -80.89 -76.52 -35.99
N LEU A 518 -80.43 -76.51 -34.74
CA LEU A 518 -79.53 -75.50 -34.18
C LEU A 518 -78.13 -75.66 -34.81
N LEU A 519 -77.88 -74.90 -35.88
CA LEU A 519 -76.69 -74.99 -36.72
C LEU A 519 -75.38 -74.72 -35.97
N ASN A 520 -75.46 -74.05 -34.82
CA ASN A 520 -74.31 -73.63 -34.03
C ASN A 520 -74.25 -74.21 -32.61
N GLY A 521 -74.98 -75.29 -32.32
CA GLY A 521 -74.75 -76.13 -31.14
C GLY A 521 -75.86 -76.10 -30.07
N PRO A 522 -75.68 -76.86 -28.96
CA PRO A 522 -76.65 -76.94 -27.88
C PRO A 522 -76.72 -75.64 -27.07
N VAL A 523 -77.88 -75.39 -26.47
CA VAL A 523 -78.13 -74.19 -25.66
C VAL A 523 -77.50 -74.34 -24.27
N LEU A 524 -76.39 -73.64 -24.04
CA LEU A 524 -75.65 -73.59 -22.79
C LEU A 524 -75.21 -72.16 -22.48
N ALA A 525 -75.28 -71.75 -21.22
CA ALA A 525 -74.72 -70.51 -20.69
C ALA A 525 -73.83 -70.78 -19.46
N GLU A 526 -72.78 -69.97 -19.33
CA GLU A 526 -71.77 -70.03 -18.27
C GLU A 526 -71.68 -68.66 -17.59
N ASP A 527 -71.30 -68.65 -16.32
CA ASP A 527 -71.08 -67.43 -15.53
C ASP A 527 -69.68 -67.46 -14.89
N ARG A 528 -69.15 -66.30 -14.49
CA ARG A 528 -67.73 -66.12 -14.12
C ARG A 528 -67.48 -65.65 -12.69
N ASP A 529 -68.49 -65.08 -12.04
CA ASP A 529 -68.44 -64.75 -10.62
C ASP A 529 -68.24 -66.02 -9.76
N ILE A 530 -68.02 -65.88 -8.44
CA ILE A 530 -67.84 -67.04 -7.55
C ILE A 530 -69.01 -67.27 -6.59
N GLY A 531 -69.18 -68.53 -6.19
CA GLY A 531 -70.16 -68.92 -5.18
C GLY A 531 -71.61 -68.82 -5.66
N PRO A 532 -72.50 -68.08 -4.97
CA PRO A 532 -73.94 -68.09 -5.26
C PRO A 532 -74.32 -67.34 -6.54
N ASN A 533 -73.49 -66.42 -7.02
CA ASN A 533 -73.77 -65.56 -8.17
C ASN A 533 -73.89 -66.38 -9.47
N ALA A 534 -73.04 -67.40 -9.64
CA ALA A 534 -72.77 -68.06 -10.92
C ALA A 534 -73.69 -69.26 -11.31
N VAL A 535 -75.02 -69.17 -11.13
CA VAL A 535 -75.94 -70.33 -11.28
C VAL A 535 -77.19 -70.04 -12.15
N VAL A 536 -77.31 -70.71 -13.31
CA VAL A 536 -78.19 -70.30 -14.44
C VAL A 536 -79.46 -71.16 -14.65
N ARG A 537 -80.54 -70.58 -15.25
CA ARG A 537 -81.80 -71.24 -15.68
C ARG A 537 -82.35 -70.73 -17.03
N TYR A 538 -83.10 -71.54 -17.80
CA TYR A 538 -83.51 -71.21 -19.19
C TYR A 538 -85.03 -70.99 -19.45
N ARG A 539 -85.39 -70.19 -20.48
CA ARG A 539 -86.77 -69.94 -20.97
C ARG A 539 -86.80 -69.51 -22.46
N LEU A 540 -87.95 -69.62 -23.15
CA LEU A 540 -88.20 -69.03 -24.49
C LEU A 540 -89.19 -67.86 -24.41
N MET A 541 -89.00 -66.83 -25.24
CA MET A 541 -89.90 -65.70 -25.46
C MET A 541 -89.94 -65.29 -26.94
N GLY A 542 -90.97 -64.55 -27.39
CA GLY A 542 -91.07 -64.04 -28.76
C GLY A 542 -92.49 -63.91 -29.29
N SER A 543 -92.64 -63.41 -30.51
CA SER A 543 -93.94 -63.11 -31.14
C SER A 543 -94.61 -64.34 -31.76
N ARG A 544 -93.84 -65.24 -32.38
CA ARG A 544 -94.32 -66.47 -33.04
C ARG A 544 -94.10 -67.73 -32.21
N LEU A 545 -94.41 -67.65 -30.92
CA LEU A 545 -94.38 -68.81 -30.02
C LEU A 545 -95.39 -69.89 -30.43
N ASP A 546 -96.41 -69.58 -31.24
CA ASP A 546 -97.31 -70.54 -31.90
C ASP A 546 -96.57 -71.63 -32.68
N LEU A 547 -95.33 -71.37 -33.10
CA LEU A 547 -94.54 -72.26 -33.95
C LEU A 547 -93.51 -73.12 -33.18
N PHE A 548 -93.09 -72.78 -31.94
CA PHE A 548 -91.95 -73.43 -31.25
C PHE A 548 -92.06 -73.54 -29.69
N THR A 549 -91.24 -74.40 -29.05
CA THR A 549 -91.13 -74.61 -27.58
C THR A 549 -89.70 -74.99 -27.11
N VAL A 550 -89.38 -74.87 -25.80
CA VAL A 550 -88.07 -75.20 -25.19
C VAL A 550 -88.17 -75.85 -23.79
N ASP A 551 -87.11 -76.55 -23.35
CA ASP A 551 -86.90 -77.05 -21.98
C ASP A 551 -86.08 -76.06 -21.08
N SER A 552 -86.40 -76.00 -19.79
CA SER A 552 -85.87 -74.97 -18.86
C SER A 552 -84.56 -75.32 -18.13
N VAL A 553 -84.08 -76.56 -18.23
CA VAL A 553 -82.81 -77.01 -17.61
C VAL A 553 -81.80 -77.45 -18.68
N THR A 554 -82.27 -77.90 -19.85
CA THR A 554 -81.46 -78.46 -20.95
C THR A 554 -81.53 -77.68 -22.25
N GLY A 555 -82.43 -76.69 -22.38
CA GLY A 555 -82.43 -75.71 -23.47
C GLY A 555 -82.81 -76.20 -24.88
N VAL A 556 -83.26 -77.44 -25.06
CA VAL A 556 -83.58 -78.03 -26.39
C VAL A 556 -84.86 -77.45 -27.00
N VAL A 557 -84.81 -77.00 -28.27
CA VAL A 557 -85.90 -76.32 -28.99
C VAL A 557 -86.59 -77.22 -30.05
N LYS A 558 -87.93 -77.19 -30.13
CA LYS A 558 -88.72 -78.02 -31.08
C LYS A 558 -89.85 -77.25 -31.76
N VAL A 559 -90.26 -77.70 -32.95
CA VAL A 559 -91.45 -77.20 -33.67
C VAL A 559 -92.72 -77.62 -32.92
N ARG A 560 -93.59 -76.66 -32.60
CA ARG A 560 -94.87 -76.88 -31.91
C ARG A 560 -95.83 -77.66 -32.82
N GLN A 561 -96.76 -78.40 -32.24
CA GLN A 561 -97.76 -79.16 -32.99
C GLN A 561 -98.72 -78.24 -33.76
N GLY A 562 -98.46 -77.99 -35.06
CA GLY A 562 -99.42 -77.35 -35.98
C GLY A 562 -98.93 -76.39 -37.08
N ALA A 563 -97.62 -76.25 -37.34
CA ALA A 563 -97.02 -75.17 -38.18
C ALA A 563 -96.78 -75.48 -39.69
N VAL A 564 -96.66 -74.42 -40.54
CA VAL A 564 -96.35 -74.38 -42.01
C VAL A 564 -95.63 -73.05 -42.38
N LEU A 565 -94.91 -72.94 -43.52
CA LEU A 565 -94.01 -71.83 -43.95
C LEU A 565 -94.05 -71.56 -45.49
N ASP A 566 -93.55 -70.40 -46.00
CA ASP A 566 -93.40 -69.98 -47.44
C ASP A 566 -92.69 -68.59 -47.60
N ARG A 567 -91.68 -68.38 -48.48
CA ARG A 567 -90.84 -67.14 -48.51
C ARG A 567 -91.44 -65.89 -49.16
N GLU A 568 -91.73 -65.86 -50.47
CA GLU A 568 -92.23 -64.66 -51.19
C GLU A 568 -93.54 -64.10 -50.61
N ALA A 569 -94.28 -64.93 -49.85
CA ALA A 569 -95.46 -64.53 -49.10
C ALA A 569 -95.16 -63.69 -47.83
N PHE A 570 -93.91 -63.63 -47.39
CA PHE A 570 -93.45 -62.71 -46.33
C PHE A 570 -92.79 -61.47 -46.91
N SER A 571 -93.03 -60.31 -46.28
CA SER A 571 -92.19 -59.12 -46.46
C SER A 571 -90.84 -59.19 -45.73
N ASP A 572 -90.68 -60.15 -44.81
CA ASP A 572 -89.40 -60.53 -44.17
C ASP A 572 -89.46 -62.04 -43.81
N PRO A 573 -88.65 -62.91 -44.44
CA PRO A 573 -88.74 -64.37 -44.30
C PRO A 573 -88.02 -64.90 -43.04
N ARG A 574 -88.25 -64.28 -41.88
CA ARG A 574 -87.58 -64.63 -40.61
C ARG A 574 -88.56 -64.73 -39.45
N VAL A 575 -88.37 -65.76 -38.62
CA VAL A 575 -89.10 -65.94 -37.36
C VAL A 575 -88.13 -65.73 -36.20
N GLU A 576 -88.29 -64.63 -35.49
CA GLU A 576 -87.42 -64.28 -34.37
C GLU A 576 -88.04 -64.65 -33.02
N LEU A 577 -87.28 -65.41 -32.24
CA LEU A 577 -87.54 -65.74 -30.84
C LEU A 577 -86.30 -65.37 -30.00
N PHE A 578 -86.42 -65.44 -28.67
CA PHE A 578 -85.33 -65.18 -27.74
C PHE A 578 -85.27 -66.29 -26.69
N LEU A 579 -84.09 -66.88 -26.50
CA LEU A 579 -83.80 -67.73 -25.35
C LEU A 579 -83.29 -66.82 -24.21
N LEU A 580 -83.79 -67.02 -23.00
CA LEU A 580 -83.42 -66.27 -21.79
C LEU A 580 -82.65 -67.18 -20.85
N GLY A 581 -81.53 -66.71 -20.31
CA GLY A 581 -80.68 -67.36 -19.31
C GLY A 581 -80.53 -66.44 -18.09
N GLU A 582 -80.95 -66.87 -16.91
CA GLU A 582 -81.19 -66.04 -15.71
C GLU A 582 -80.46 -66.64 -14.49
N ASP A 583 -79.76 -65.81 -13.70
CA ASP A 583 -78.96 -66.22 -12.53
C ASP A 583 -79.73 -66.15 -11.18
N VAL A 584 -78.99 -66.07 -10.06
CA VAL A 584 -79.53 -65.89 -8.70
C VAL A 584 -79.56 -64.42 -8.25
N GLY A 585 -78.69 -63.55 -8.79
CA GLY A 585 -78.68 -62.11 -8.53
C GLY A 585 -79.77 -61.33 -9.27
N GLY A 586 -80.38 -61.92 -10.30
CA GLY A 586 -81.34 -61.34 -11.22
C GLY A 586 -80.73 -60.85 -12.54
N LEU A 587 -79.43 -61.00 -12.76
CA LEU A 587 -78.86 -60.73 -14.08
C LEU A 587 -79.22 -61.86 -15.03
N ASN A 588 -79.46 -61.46 -16.28
CA ASN A 588 -79.83 -62.39 -17.32
C ASN A 588 -79.18 -61.94 -18.64
N SER A 589 -78.90 -62.93 -19.49
CA SER A 589 -78.78 -62.66 -20.92
C SER A 589 -80.02 -63.18 -21.62
N SER A 590 -80.45 -62.47 -22.66
CA SER A 590 -81.25 -63.07 -23.71
C SER A 590 -80.40 -63.17 -24.97
N VAL A 591 -80.60 -64.24 -25.72
CA VAL A 591 -79.90 -64.54 -26.96
C VAL A 591 -80.95 -64.75 -28.06
N PRO A 592 -80.84 -64.04 -29.19
CA PRO A 592 -81.78 -64.22 -30.28
C PRO A 592 -81.64 -65.63 -30.86
N LEU A 593 -82.79 -66.28 -31.00
CA LEU A 593 -83.01 -67.49 -31.77
C LEU A 593 -83.70 -67.08 -33.08
N THR A 594 -82.90 -66.72 -34.07
CA THR A 594 -83.40 -66.40 -35.42
C THR A 594 -83.61 -67.69 -36.19
N ILE A 595 -84.85 -67.96 -36.56
CA ILE A 595 -85.28 -69.13 -37.33
C ILE A 595 -85.55 -68.66 -38.77
N THR A 596 -84.67 -69.02 -39.71
CA THR A 596 -84.56 -68.33 -41.02
C THR A 596 -85.13 -69.12 -42.21
N ILE A 597 -85.67 -68.38 -43.17
CA ILE A 597 -86.20 -68.76 -44.49
C ILE A 597 -85.51 -67.80 -45.55
N LEU A 598 -85.22 -68.18 -46.82
CA LEU A 598 -84.01 -67.73 -47.58
C LEU A 598 -84.22 -67.11 -49.03
N ASP A 599 -83.32 -66.23 -49.59
CA ASP A 599 -83.54 -65.25 -50.73
C ASP A 599 -82.29 -64.85 -51.68
N GLN A 600 -82.37 -63.85 -52.63
CA GLN A 600 -81.39 -63.48 -53.76
C GLN A 600 -81.15 -61.93 -54.16
N ASN A 601 -80.58 -61.52 -55.37
CA ASN A 601 -80.00 -60.16 -55.74
C ASN A 601 -79.70 -59.78 -57.27
N ASP A 602 -79.63 -58.47 -57.73
CA ASP A 602 -78.97 -58.05 -59.05
C ASP A 602 -78.32 -56.65 -59.55
N ASN A 603 -78.58 -55.34 -59.22
CA ASN A 603 -78.33 -54.14 -60.17
C ASN A 603 -77.34 -52.89 -59.89
N PRO A 604 -77.10 -51.88 -60.83
CA PRO A 604 -75.98 -50.83 -60.79
C PRO A 604 -76.09 -49.33 -61.38
N PRO A 605 -75.01 -48.42 -61.31
CA PRO A 605 -75.08 -46.91 -61.45
C PRO A 605 -73.98 -46.03 -62.22
N ILE A 606 -74.10 -44.65 -62.37
CA ILE A 606 -73.19 -43.67 -63.16
C ILE A 606 -73.11 -42.14 -62.69
N PHE A 607 -72.08 -41.30 -63.06
CA PHE A 607 -71.76 -39.84 -62.75
C PHE A 607 -71.73 -38.80 -63.94
N SER A 608 -71.77 -37.46 -63.68
CA SER A 608 -71.31 -36.36 -64.60
C SER A 608 -71.25 -34.93 -63.97
N PRO A 609 -70.30 -34.00 -64.27
CA PRO A 609 -69.08 -34.07 -65.10
C PRO A 609 -67.80 -34.37 -64.27
N ALA A 610 -66.62 -34.44 -64.90
CA ALA A 610 -65.47 -35.15 -64.34
C ALA A 610 -64.25 -34.34 -63.77
N SER A 611 -64.11 -33.03 -64.00
CA SER A 611 -62.91 -32.26 -63.56
C SER A 611 -63.14 -30.74 -63.39
N ILE A 612 -62.71 -30.15 -62.27
CA ILE A 612 -62.88 -28.71 -61.90
C ILE A 612 -61.61 -28.11 -61.23
N THR A 613 -61.45 -26.78 -61.17
CA THR A 613 -60.36 -26.08 -60.43
C THR A 613 -60.82 -24.75 -59.81
N VAL A 614 -60.31 -24.38 -58.62
CA VAL A 614 -60.75 -23.23 -57.78
C VAL A 614 -59.54 -22.49 -57.14
N ARG A 615 -59.73 -21.22 -56.72
CA ARG A 615 -58.79 -20.42 -55.89
C ARG A 615 -59.44 -20.02 -54.55
N LEU A 616 -58.64 -19.81 -53.50
CA LEU A 616 -59.11 -19.45 -52.16
C LEU A 616 -58.00 -18.68 -51.40
N PRO A 617 -58.27 -17.59 -50.65
CA PRO A 617 -57.27 -17.00 -49.76
C PRO A 617 -56.89 -17.97 -48.64
N GLU A 618 -55.66 -17.89 -48.14
CA GLU A 618 -55.31 -18.56 -46.89
C GLU A 618 -56.04 -17.96 -45.67
N ASN A 619 -55.94 -18.62 -44.52
CA ASN A 619 -56.73 -18.35 -43.31
C ASN A 619 -58.27 -18.38 -43.52
N SER A 620 -58.74 -18.90 -44.66
CA SER A 620 -60.18 -19.07 -44.95
C SER A 620 -60.87 -19.98 -43.93
N PRO A 621 -62.04 -19.59 -43.38
CA PRO A 621 -62.66 -20.30 -42.25
C PRO A 621 -63.23 -21.67 -42.64
N THR A 622 -63.34 -22.53 -41.63
CA THR A 622 -63.83 -23.91 -41.75
C THR A 622 -65.30 -23.95 -42.20
N GLY A 623 -65.67 -24.98 -42.97
CA GLY A 623 -67.04 -25.14 -43.49
C GLY A 623 -67.42 -24.26 -44.69
N VAL A 624 -66.51 -23.45 -45.23
CA VAL A 624 -66.73 -22.74 -46.52
C VAL A 624 -66.85 -23.76 -47.66
N VAL A 625 -67.87 -23.61 -48.51
CA VAL A 625 -68.12 -24.48 -49.67
C VAL A 625 -67.17 -24.14 -50.82
N VAL A 626 -66.55 -25.18 -51.40
CA VAL A 626 -65.63 -25.08 -52.55
C VAL A 626 -66.34 -25.41 -53.87
N THR A 627 -67.10 -26.51 -53.97
CA THR A 627 -67.92 -26.90 -55.16
C THR A 627 -68.84 -28.12 -54.89
N GLN A 628 -69.54 -28.72 -55.89
CA GLN A 628 -70.48 -29.86 -55.72
C GLN A 628 -70.62 -30.78 -56.97
N LEU A 629 -70.95 -32.07 -56.80
CA LEU A 629 -70.97 -33.17 -57.83
C LEU A 629 -72.13 -34.21 -57.64
N SER A 630 -72.53 -35.04 -58.64
CA SER A 630 -73.67 -36.02 -58.52
C SER A 630 -73.74 -37.25 -59.49
N ALA A 631 -74.56 -38.25 -59.15
CA ALA A 631 -74.75 -39.61 -59.75
C ALA A 631 -76.19 -40.22 -59.50
N SER A 632 -76.51 -41.43 -60.03
CA SER A 632 -77.85 -42.10 -59.89
C SER A 632 -77.87 -43.65 -60.01
N ASP A 633 -78.90 -44.32 -59.44
CA ASP A 633 -79.06 -45.81 -59.22
C ASP A 633 -80.56 -46.22 -59.00
N ALA A 634 -80.90 -47.50 -58.68
CA ALA A 634 -82.24 -48.09 -58.97
C ALA A 634 -82.97 -49.11 -58.03
N ASP A 635 -82.34 -50.02 -57.27
CA ASP A 635 -82.90 -51.40 -57.01
C ASP A 635 -83.04 -51.90 -55.52
N SER A 636 -83.65 -53.08 -55.30
CA SER A 636 -84.15 -53.60 -54.01
C SER A 636 -83.07 -54.09 -53.02
N GLY A 637 -83.22 -53.68 -51.77
CA GLY A 637 -82.33 -54.06 -50.67
C GLY A 637 -80.96 -53.40 -50.81
N SER A 638 -79.90 -54.21 -50.73
CA SER A 638 -78.52 -53.76 -50.98
C SER A 638 -78.24 -53.46 -52.45
N ASN A 639 -79.08 -53.94 -53.36
CA ASN A 639 -78.65 -54.27 -54.72
C ASN A 639 -78.82 -53.09 -55.72
N GLY A 640 -78.90 -51.86 -55.21
CA GLY A 640 -79.02 -50.63 -56.01
C GLY A 640 -79.14 -49.35 -55.16
N TRP A 641 -78.17 -49.14 -54.26
CA TRP A 641 -78.10 -47.97 -53.34
C TRP A 641 -76.73 -47.27 -53.38
N LEU A 642 -76.70 -45.97 -53.67
CA LEU A 642 -75.46 -45.17 -53.74
C LEU A 642 -74.97 -44.48 -52.46
N MET A 643 -73.66 -44.23 -52.45
CA MET A 643 -72.98 -43.24 -51.61
C MET A 643 -71.81 -42.60 -52.37
N TYR A 644 -71.48 -41.34 -52.07
CA TYR A 644 -70.28 -40.64 -52.57
C TYR A 644 -69.12 -40.68 -51.56
N ARG A 645 -67.87 -40.61 -52.02
CA ARG A 645 -66.69 -40.45 -51.14
C ARG A 645 -65.51 -39.73 -51.81
N LEU A 646 -64.70 -39.03 -51.01
CA LEU A 646 -63.37 -38.53 -51.40
C LEU A 646 -62.33 -39.66 -51.32
N GLU A 647 -61.80 -40.09 -52.46
CA GLU A 647 -60.82 -41.18 -52.55
C GLU A 647 -59.40 -40.73 -52.23
N SER A 648 -59.00 -39.53 -52.66
CA SER A 648 -57.68 -38.99 -52.33
C SER A 648 -57.63 -37.46 -52.46
N GLY A 649 -56.64 -36.84 -51.81
CA GLY A 649 -56.17 -35.50 -52.15
C GLY A 649 -55.74 -34.62 -50.98
N ALA A 650 -56.60 -34.48 -49.98
CA ALA A 650 -56.37 -33.86 -48.67
C ALA A 650 -57.63 -34.03 -47.81
N GLN A 651 -57.80 -35.22 -47.21
CA GLN A 651 -59.01 -35.62 -46.44
C GLN A 651 -59.09 -34.96 -45.04
N ASP A 652 -57.99 -34.36 -44.61
CA ASP A 652 -57.80 -33.51 -43.42
C ASP A 652 -58.35 -32.08 -43.63
N ARG A 653 -58.04 -31.50 -44.79
CA ARG A 653 -58.32 -30.10 -45.15
C ARG A 653 -59.53 -29.90 -46.05
N PHE A 654 -60.06 -30.96 -46.68
CA PHE A 654 -61.28 -30.92 -47.48
C PHE A 654 -62.18 -32.13 -47.23
N ILE A 655 -63.46 -31.87 -46.99
CA ILE A 655 -64.49 -32.88 -46.72
C ILE A 655 -65.44 -32.94 -47.91
N VAL A 656 -65.88 -34.14 -48.29
CA VAL A 656 -66.91 -34.35 -49.32
C VAL A 656 -68.13 -35.02 -48.69
N ASP A 657 -69.31 -34.40 -48.82
CA ASP A 657 -70.54 -34.96 -48.29
C ASP A 657 -70.99 -36.21 -49.07
N SER A 658 -71.28 -37.29 -48.33
CA SER A 658 -71.49 -38.62 -48.91
C SER A 658 -72.87 -38.86 -49.53
N LEU A 659 -73.79 -37.89 -49.44
CA LEU A 659 -75.14 -37.96 -50.05
C LEU A 659 -75.36 -36.89 -51.15
N SER A 660 -74.77 -35.71 -50.99
CA SER A 660 -75.00 -34.54 -51.86
C SER A 660 -73.78 -34.15 -52.72
N GLY A 661 -72.61 -34.74 -52.47
CA GLY A 661 -71.40 -34.53 -53.26
C GLY A 661 -70.79 -33.12 -53.14
N ALA A 662 -71.16 -32.34 -52.13
CA ALA A 662 -70.58 -31.02 -51.86
C ALA A 662 -69.18 -31.14 -51.24
N VAL A 663 -68.25 -30.28 -51.67
CA VAL A 663 -66.87 -30.21 -51.19
C VAL A 663 -66.71 -28.96 -50.31
N LEU A 664 -66.21 -29.13 -49.09
CA LEU A 664 -66.09 -28.10 -48.06
C LEU A 664 -64.64 -27.99 -47.55
N VAL A 665 -64.23 -26.82 -47.09
CA VAL A 665 -63.04 -26.65 -46.25
C VAL A 665 -63.27 -27.40 -44.93
N GLY A 666 -62.32 -28.25 -44.57
CA GLY A 666 -62.35 -29.11 -43.37
C GLY A 666 -62.08 -28.35 -42.07
N ASN A 667 -61.67 -29.08 -41.03
CA ASN A 667 -61.41 -28.51 -39.71
C ASN A 667 -59.97 -28.02 -39.49
N ALA A 668 -59.04 -28.36 -40.39
CA ALA A 668 -57.67 -27.84 -40.36
C ALA A 668 -57.59 -26.49 -41.09
N THR A 669 -56.74 -25.59 -40.59
CA THR A 669 -56.46 -24.30 -41.22
C THR A 669 -55.80 -24.46 -42.59
N LEU A 670 -55.94 -23.43 -43.42
CA LEU A 670 -55.30 -23.34 -44.73
C LEU A 670 -54.22 -22.25 -44.65
N ASP A 671 -52.98 -22.68 -44.85
CA ASP A 671 -51.73 -21.96 -44.61
C ASP A 671 -50.86 -22.15 -45.87
N ARG A 672 -50.37 -21.06 -46.46
CA ARG A 672 -49.63 -21.05 -47.73
C ARG A 672 -48.15 -21.36 -47.51
N GLU A 673 -47.59 -20.98 -46.36
CA GLU A 673 -46.21 -21.22 -45.92
C GLU A 673 -45.96 -22.72 -45.75
N GLU A 674 -46.95 -23.45 -45.21
CA GLU A 674 -46.99 -24.91 -45.23
C GLU A 674 -47.25 -25.42 -46.66
N ARG A 675 -48.34 -24.97 -47.31
CA ARG A 675 -48.78 -25.59 -48.58
C ARG A 675 -49.79 -24.79 -49.43
N GLY A 676 -49.28 -24.03 -50.39
CA GLY A 676 -50.10 -23.26 -51.35
C GLY A 676 -50.98 -23.99 -52.40
N SER A 677 -51.08 -25.33 -52.47
CA SER A 677 -52.03 -26.00 -53.40
C SER A 677 -52.36 -27.49 -53.13
N TYR A 678 -53.54 -27.92 -53.64
CA TYR A 678 -54.19 -29.21 -53.36
C TYR A 678 -54.93 -29.80 -54.60
N ARG A 679 -55.11 -31.13 -54.67
CA ARG A 679 -55.78 -31.84 -55.78
C ARG A 679 -56.55 -33.07 -55.29
N LEU A 680 -57.83 -33.19 -55.66
CA LEU A 680 -58.84 -34.07 -55.04
C LEU A 680 -59.51 -35.06 -56.05
N VAL A 681 -60.00 -36.23 -55.58
CA VAL A 681 -60.62 -37.30 -56.41
C VAL A 681 -61.84 -37.93 -55.70
N ILE A 682 -62.97 -38.16 -56.39
CA ILE A 682 -64.29 -38.51 -55.84
C ILE A 682 -64.90 -39.77 -56.52
N VAL A 683 -65.66 -40.61 -55.79
CA VAL A 683 -66.16 -41.96 -56.22
C VAL A 683 -67.59 -42.26 -55.73
N ALA A 684 -68.34 -43.15 -56.42
CA ALA A 684 -69.68 -43.67 -56.03
C ALA A 684 -69.88 -45.17 -56.43
N THR A 685 -70.75 -45.91 -55.73
CA THR A 685 -70.82 -47.41 -55.76
C THR A 685 -72.16 -47.95 -55.23
N ASP A 686 -72.67 -49.08 -55.77
CA ASP A 686 -73.83 -49.85 -55.24
C ASP A 686 -73.42 -50.91 -54.17
N ARG A 687 -74.30 -51.86 -53.80
CA ARG A 687 -73.98 -52.95 -52.86
C ARG A 687 -74.54 -54.34 -53.23
N GLY A 688 -74.70 -54.66 -54.51
CA GLY A 688 -75.10 -56.02 -54.91
C GLY A 688 -74.13 -57.14 -54.51
N THR A 689 -74.51 -58.40 -54.73
CA THR A 689 -73.63 -59.58 -54.68
C THR A 689 -73.72 -60.39 -55.97
N PRO A 690 -73.10 -59.93 -57.07
CA PRO A 690 -71.97 -58.97 -57.15
C PRO A 690 -72.34 -57.45 -57.26
N PRO A 691 -71.47 -56.50 -56.81
CA PRO A 691 -71.68 -55.03 -56.85
C PRO A 691 -70.82 -54.24 -57.89
N LEU A 692 -71.20 -53.00 -58.24
CA LEU A 692 -70.66 -52.18 -59.38
C LEU A 692 -70.50 -50.62 -59.05
N SER A 693 -69.77 -49.78 -59.85
CA SER A 693 -69.30 -48.40 -59.43
C SER A 693 -68.74 -47.37 -60.50
N GLY A 694 -68.41 -46.09 -60.12
CA GLY A 694 -67.83 -44.99 -60.98
C GLY A 694 -67.16 -43.75 -60.27
N THR A 695 -66.52 -42.76 -60.98
CA THR A 695 -65.54 -41.73 -60.41
C THR A 695 -65.42 -40.28 -61.06
N ALA A 696 -64.78 -39.27 -60.40
CA ALA A 696 -64.52 -37.86 -60.83
C ALA A 696 -63.32 -37.10 -60.09
N THR A 697 -62.95 -35.82 -60.43
CA THR A 697 -61.76 -35.06 -59.91
C THR A 697 -61.89 -33.51 -59.69
N LEU A 698 -61.00 -32.87 -58.90
CA LEU A 698 -60.97 -31.41 -58.55
C LEU A 698 -59.54 -30.88 -58.18
N SER A 699 -59.29 -29.55 -58.17
CA SER A 699 -58.02 -28.91 -57.70
C SER A 699 -58.22 -27.51 -57.08
N VAL A 700 -57.34 -27.09 -56.15
CA VAL A 700 -57.43 -25.84 -55.36
C VAL A 700 -56.05 -25.18 -55.19
N VAL A 701 -55.98 -23.84 -55.23
CA VAL A 701 -54.75 -23.02 -55.05
C VAL A 701 -54.99 -21.92 -54.01
N LEU A 702 -53.99 -21.62 -53.17
CA LEU A 702 -54.04 -20.55 -52.17
C LEU A 702 -53.42 -19.23 -52.67
N ASP A 703 -53.94 -18.11 -52.16
CA ASP A 703 -53.42 -16.74 -52.33
C ASP A 703 -52.94 -16.17 -50.97
N ASP A 704 -51.95 -15.27 -51.03
CA ASP A 704 -50.95 -14.87 -50.00
C ASP A 704 -51.39 -13.77 -48.99
N ILE A 705 -50.96 -13.86 -47.72
CA ILE A 705 -51.15 -12.85 -46.65
C ILE A 705 -49.83 -12.64 -45.84
N ASN A 706 -49.45 -11.39 -45.59
CA ASN A 706 -48.21 -11.02 -44.87
C ASN A 706 -48.39 -11.09 -43.33
N ASP A 707 -48.50 -12.29 -42.76
CA ASP A 707 -48.70 -12.51 -41.31
C ASP A 707 -47.48 -13.08 -40.54
N SER A 708 -46.31 -13.22 -41.18
CA SER A 708 -45.08 -13.60 -40.49
C SER A 708 -44.43 -12.43 -39.72
N ARG A 709 -43.24 -12.69 -39.18
CA ARG A 709 -42.37 -11.71 -38.49
C ARG A 709 -40.91 -11.94 -38.90
N PRO A 710 -40.09 -10.87 -39.00
CA PRO A 710 -38.69 -11.01 -39.34
C PRO A 710 -37.90 -11.58 -38.15
N ARG A 711 -37.00 -12.53 -38.40
CA ARG A 711 -36.19 -13.19 -37.37
C ARG A 711 -34.71 -13.17 -37.71
N PHE A 712 -33.86 -12.89 -36.72
CA PHE A 712 -32.42 -13.02 -36.86
C PHE A 712 -32.00 -14.50 -36.93
N LEU A 713 -31.12 -14.84 -37.87
CA LEU A 713 -30.56 -16.20 -38.00
C LEU A 713 -29.71 -16.59 -36.78
N GLN A 714 -29.15 -15.61 -36.08
CA GLN A 714 -28.43 -15.79 -34.83
C GLN A 714 -28.68 -14.60 -33.90
N ALA A 715 -29.49 -14.80 -32.85
CA ALA A 715 -29.91 -13.72 -31.95
C ALA A 715 -28.86 -13.28 -30.91
N VAL A 716 -27.75 -14.01 -30.74
CA VAL A 716 -26.62 -13.61 -29.88
C VAL A 716 -25.31 -13.80 -30.61
N HIS A 717 -24.52 -12.73 -30.72
CA HIS A 717 -23.23 -12.70 -31.39
C HIS A 717 -22.17 -12.05 -30.48
N THR A 718 -20.93 -12.49 -30.56
CA THR A 718 -19.82 -11.94 -29.77
C THR A 718 -18.59 -11.80 -30.64
N VAL A 719 -17.98 -10.62 -30.63
CA VAL A 719 -16.79 -10.30 -31.43
C VAL A 719 -15.74 -9.59 -30.57
N ASN A 720 -14.47 -9.75 -30.94
CA ASN A 720 -13.35 -9.11 -30.27
C ASN A 720 -12.71 -8.11 -31.24
N VAL A 721 -12.53 -6.86 -30.82
CA VAL A 721 -12.12 -5.74 -31.68
C VAL A 721 -11.02 -4.95 -31.00
N ASN A 722 -9.83 -4.86 -31.61
CA ASN A 722 -8.73 -4.03 -31.09
C ASN A 722 -9.16 -2.57 -31.04
N GLU A 723 -8.80 -1.82 -29.99
CA GLU A 723 -9.15 -0.39 -29.90
C GLU A 723 -8.59 0.46 -31.05
N SER A 724 -7.40 0.11 -31.55
CA SER A 724 -6.75 0.68 -32.74
C SER A 724 -7.50 0.43 -34.07
N THR A 725 -8.68 -0.20 -34.04
CA THR A 725 -9.52 -0.43 -35.22
C THR A 725 -10.06 0.91 -35.74
N PRO A 726 -9.74 1.31 -36.99
CA PRO A 726 -10.15 2.61 -37.51
C PRO A 726 -11.66 2.67 -37.78
N ALA A 727 -12.23 3.86 -37.59
CA ALA A 727 -13.63 4.13 -37.91
C ALA A 727 -13.96 3.81 -39.39
N GLY A 728 -15.14 3.25 -39.62
CA GLY A 728 -15.58 2.66 -40.89
C GLY A 728 -15.31 1.16 -41.01
N THR A 729 -14.58 0.53 -40.09
CA THR A 729 -14.34 -0.93 -40.11
C THR A 729 -15.58 -1.70 -39.66
N VAL A 730 -16.09 -2.60 -40.51
CA VAL A 730 -17.16 -3.55 -40.17
C VAL A 730 -16.63 -4.61 -39.21
N VAL A 731 -17.30 -4.79 -38.07
CA VAL A 731 -16.92 -5.72 -36.99
C VAL A 731 -17.84 -6.93 -36.88
N ALA A 732 -19.08 -6.82 -37.35
CA ALA A 732 -20.05 -7.90 -37.42
C ALA A 732 -21.04 -7.67 -38.59
N THR A 733 -21.79 -8.68 -38.97
CA THR A 733 -22.95 -8.52 -39.88
C THR A 733 -24.07 -9.45 -39.41
N LEU A 734 -25.21 -8.85 -39.08
CA LEU A 734 -26.35 -9.52 -38.48
C LEU A 734 -27.38 -9.81 -39.56
N ALA A 735 -27.54 -11.08 -39.92
CA ALA A 735 -28.47 -11.51 -40.94
C ALA A 735 -29.82 -11.93 -40.34
N ALA A 736 -30.91 -11.51 -40.99
CA ALA A 736 -32.27 -11.89 -40.69
C ALA A 736 -33.01 -12.38 -41.95
N GLU A 737 -34.09 -13.12 -41.71
CA GLU A 737 -35.00 -13.64 -42.73
C GLU A 737 -36.46 -13.40 -42.30
N ASP A 738 -37.36 -13.37 -43.27
CA ASP A 738 -38.81 -13.34 -43.06
C ASP A 738 -39.45 -14.29 -44.10
N PRO A 739 -40.38 -15.19 -43.70
CA PRO A 739 -41.04 -16.14 -44.61
C PRO A 739 -41.91 -15.54 -45.72
N ASP A 740 -42.43 -14.31 -45.55
CA ASP A 740 -43.49 -13.77 -46.41
C ASP A 740 -43.02 -13.48 -47.87
N LEU A 741 -43.96 -13.24 -48.79
CA LEU A 741 -43.65 -13.18 -50.22
C LEU A 741 -43.04 -11.83 -50.67
N ARG A 742 -41.72 -11.66 -50.43
CA ARG A 742 -40.83 -10.52 -50.77
C ARG A 742 -40.74 -9.44 -49.64
N PRO A 743 -40.22 -9.79 -48.47
CA PRO A 743 -40.04 -8.86 -47.34
C PRO A 743 -39.05 -7.74 -47.67
N ARG A 744 -39.11 -6.67 -46.86
CA ARG A 744 -38.27 -5.47 -46.95
C ARG A 744 -37.62 -5.20 -45.59
N LEU A 745 -36.54 -5.92 -45.33
CA LEU A 745 -35.85 -5.87 -44.05
C LEU A 745 -34.95 -4.62 -43.91
N GLU A 746 -35.17 -3.86 -42.84
CA GLU A 746 -34.38 -2.69 -42.46
C GLU A 746 -33.83 -2.85 -41.03
N TYR A 747 -32.52 -2.61 -40.84
CA TYR A 747 -31.81 -2.86 -39.57
C TYR A 747 -31.55 -1.59 -38.76
N TYR A 748 -31.83 -1.65 -37.45
CA TYR A 748 -31.76 -0.50 -36.53
C TYR A 748 -31.09 -0.85 -35.21
N ILE A 749 -30.13 -0.03 -34.74
CA ILE A 749 -29.59 -0.12 -33.37
C ILE A 749 -30.62 0.49 -32.39
N ILE A 750 -30.93 -0.25 -31.33
CA ILE A 750 -31.88 0.14 -30.28
C ILE A 750 -31.14 0.80 -29.09
N SER A 751 -30.03 0.19 -28.68
CA SER A 751 -29.17 0.67 -27.60
C SER A 751 -27.72 0.22 -27.79
N VAL A 752 -26.81 0.98 -27.17
CA VAL A 752 -25.39 0.67 -27.06
C VAL A 752 -25.01 0.95 -25.61
N GLU A 753 -24.84 -0.09 -24.80
CA GLU A 753 -24.34 0.03 -23.42
C GLU A 753 -22.83 -0.21 -23.39
N ALA A 754 -22.05 0.75 -22.94
CA ALA A 754 -20.61 0.61 -22.71
C ALA A 754 -20.36 0.22 -21.25
N ARG A 755 -19.41 -0.70 -21.02
CA ARG A 755 -19.11 -1.27 -19.69
C ARG A 755 -17.61 -1.29 -19.41
N ASP A 756 -17.23 -0.85 -18.21
CA ASP A 756 -15.84 -0.92 -17.72
C ASP A 756 -15.47 -2.32 -17.21
N ASP A 757 -14.23 -2.46 -16.73
CA ASP A 757 -13.70 -3.69 -16.13
C ASP A 757 -14.38 -4.12 -14.82
N GLY A 758 -15.02 -3.17 -14.11
CA GLY A 758 -15.86 -3.42 -12.94
C GLY A 758 -17.31 -3.77 -13.29
N ASN A 759 -17.65 -3.87 -14.59
CA ASN A 759 -19.01 -4.00 -15.12
C ASN A 759 -19.93 -2.80 -14.83
N ASN A 760 -19.36 -1.64 -14.52
CA ASN A 760 -20.07 -0.36 -14.38
C ASN A 760 -20.40 0.21 -15.76
N PRO A 761 -21.55 0.92 -15.93
CA PRO A 761 -21.88 1.59 -17.18
C PRO A 761 -20.98 2.82 -17.41
N VAL A 762 -20.58 3.03 -18.67
CA VAL A 762 -19.75 4.16 -19.11
C VAL A 762 -20.57 5.09 -20.01
N ASP A 763 -20.93 6.26 -19.49
CA ASP A 763 -21.78 7.23 -20.19
C ASP A 763 -21.11 7.89 -21.41
N GLY A 764 -21.93 8.37 -22.34
CA GLY A 764 -21.51 9.18 -23.49
C GLY A 764 -21.05 8.40 -24.72
N LEU A 765 -20.82 7.08 -24.63
CA LEU A 765 -20.27 6.25 -25.72
C LEU A 765 -21.33 5.61 -26.65
N HIS A 766 -22.59 6.05 -26.60
CA HIS A 766 -23.70 5.48 -27.38
C HIS A 766 -23.50 5.55 -28.91
N ASP A 767 -22.82 6.58 -29.39
CA ASP A 767 -22.60 6.83 -30.83
C ASP A 767 -21.37 6.07 -31.41
N SER A 768 -20.73 5.19 -30.61
CA SER A 768 -19.45 4.54 -30.96
C SER A 768 -19.54 3.53 -32.11
N PHE A 769 -20.73 3.00 -32.39
CA PHE A 769 -20.98 2.05 -33.49
C PHE A 769 -22.11 2.56 -34.40
N GLY A 770 -22.04 2.17 -35.67
CA GLY A 770 -23.12 2.34 -36.64
C GLY A 770 -23.54 0.99 -37.22
N ILE A 771 -24.70 0.94 -37.87
CA ILE A 771 -25.16 -0.21 -38.65
C ILE A 771 -25.58 0.26 -40.06
N ASP A 772 -25.25 -0.52 -41.08
CA ASP A 772 -25.88 -0.35 -42.39
C ASP A 772 -27.30 -0.93 -42.35
N PHE A 773 -28.28 -0.07 -42.62
CA PHE A 773 -29.70 -0.40 -42.48
C PHE A 773 -30.23 -1.37 -43.56
N HIS A 774 -29.49 -1.65 -44.63
CA HIS A 774 -29.85 -2.68 -45.62
C HIS A 774 -29.08 -3.99 -45.42
N THR A 775 -27.79 -3.93 -45.05
CA THR A 775 -26.93 -5.13 -44.98
C THR A 775 -26.82 -5.73 -43.58
N GLY A 776 -27.26 -5.03 -42.53
CA GLY A 776 -27.08 -5.45 -41.13
C GLY A 776 -25.62 -5.42 -40.66
N SER A 777 -24.72 -4.75 -41.41
CA SER A 777 -23.30 -4.68 -41.11
C SER A 777 -23.02 -3.63 -40.03
N VAL A 778 -22.57 -4.06 -38.86
CA VAL A 778 -22.21 -3.19 -37.73
C VAL A 778 -20.74 -2.78 -37.88
N PHE A 779 -20.44 -1.48 -37.75
CA PHE A 779 -19.12 -0.90 -37.93
C PHE A 779 -18.72 0.07 -36.81
N VAL A 780 -17.42 0.18 -36.55
CA VAL A 780 -16.84 1.17 -35.64
C VAL A 780 -17.08 2.57 -36.21
N ARG A 781 -17.72 3.47 -35.47
CA ARG A 781 -18.08 4.82 -35.92
C ARG A 781 -17.18 5.91 -35.31
N ASN A 782 -16.83 5.77 -34.03
CA ASN A 782 -15.85 6.61 -33.34
C ASN A 782 -14.62 5.76 -32.96
N PRO A 783 -13.43 6.35 -32.76
CA PRO A 783 -12.28 5.65 -32.19
C PRO A 783 -12.66 5.02 -30.85
N LEU A 784 -12.21 3.78 -30.62
CA LEU A 784 -12.34 3.11 -29.34
C LEU A 784 -11.12 3.43 -28.47
N ASN A 785 -11.28 3.37 -27.16
CA ASN A 785 -10.19 3.38 -26.18
C ASN A 785 -10.54 2.38 -25.08
N ARG A 786 -9.64 1.45 -24.80
CA ARG A 786 -9.88 0.34 -23.89
C ARG A 786 -9.85 0.80 -22.43
N GLU A 787 -8.97 1.73 -22.09
CA GLU A 787 -8.73 2.18 -20.70
C GLU A 787 -9.97 2.86 -20.11
N LEU A 788 -10.87 3.34 -20.97
CA LEU A 788 -12.19 3.86 -20.63
C LEU A 788 -13.32 2.80 -20.70
N VAL A 789 -13.24 1.79 -21.58
CA VAL A 789 -14.32 0.82 -21.81
C VAL A 789 -13.80 -0.57 -22.23
N ALA A 790 -14.22 -1.60 -21.49
CA ALA A 790 -13.81 -2.99 -21.72
C ALA A 790 -14.72 -3.74 -22.72
N SER A 791 -16.02 -3.45 -22.72
CA SER A 791 -16.97 -4.07 -23.65
C SER A 791 -18.17 -3.18 -23.96
N PHE A 792 -18.84 -3.50 -25.08
CA PHE A 792 -20.11 -2.90 -25.50
C PHE A 792 -21.17 -3.98 -25.69
N GLU A 793 -22.38 -3.71 -25.22
CA GLU A 793 -23.57 -4.53 -25.46
C GLU A 793 -24.53 -3.75 -26.38
N ILE A 794 -24.62 -4.19 -27.65
CA ILE A 794 -25.36 -3.53 -28.71
C ILE A 794 -26.63 -4.34 -29.00
N MET A 795 -27.80 -3.72 -28.83
CA MET A 795 -29.08 -4.33 -29.18
C MET A 795 -29.54 -3.85 -30.56
N VAL A 796 -29.90 -4.78 -31.43
CA VAL A 796 -30.29 -4.52 -32.83
C VAL A 796 -31.65 -5.13 -33.13
N SER A 797 -32.52 -4.32 -33.74
CA SER A 797 -33.81 -4.74 -34.29
C SER A 797 -33.74 -4.84 -35.80
N VAL A 798 -34.58 -5.67 -36.40
CA VAL A 798 -34.89 -5.63 -37.82
C VAL A 798 -36.39 -5.44 -38.00
N HIS A 799 -36.76 -4.56 -38.92
CA HIS A 799 -38.15 -4.25 -39.25
C HIS A 799 -38.46 -4.73 -40.66
N ASP A 800 -39.65 -5.29 -40.87
CA ASP A 800 -40.19 -5.48 -42.21
C ASP A 800 -41.04 -4.27 -42.62
N ASN A 801 -40.65 -3.61 -43.70
CA ASN A 801 -41.31 -2.43 -44.26
C ASN A 801 -42.24 -2.80 -45.45
N ALA A 802 -42.88 -3.97 -45.37
CA ALA A 802 -43.90 -4.46 -46.30
C ALA A 802 -45.23 -4.82 -45.60
N SER A 803 -45.22 -5.21 -44.32
CA SER A 803 -46.41 -5.55 -43.55
C SER A 803 -47.31 -4.36 -43.23
N ASP A 804 -48.62 -4.52 -43.43
CA ASP A 804 -49.66 -3.59 -42.97
C ASP A 804 -49.93 -3.68 -41.44
N VAL A 805 -49.32 -4.65 -40.73
CA VAL A 805 -49.57 -4.91 -39.29
C VAL A 805 -48.38 -4.48 -38.44
N ILE A 806 -48.48 -3.28 -37.86
CA ILE A 806 -47.43 -2.64 -37.03
C ILE A 806 -46.88 -3.61 -35.96
N ASP A 807 -47.75 -4.32 -35.23
CA ASP A 807 -47.32 -5.23 -34.15
C ASP A 807 -46.50 -6.42 -34.65
N GLN A 808 -46.60 -6.81 -35.94
CA GLN A 808 -45.84 -7.90 -36.58
C GLN A 808 -44.58 -7.42 -37.32
N SER A 809 -44.53 -6.15 -37.74
CA SER A 809 -43.41 -5.54 -38.49
C SER A 809 -42.03 -5.53 -37.80
N VAL A 810 -41.89 -6.02 -36.56
CA VAL A 810 -40.65 -5.91 -35.75
C VAL A 810 -40.20 -7.26 -35.22
N SER A 811 -38.88 -7.49 -35.25
CA SER A 811 -38.24 -8.73 -34.81
C SER A 811 -38.40 -9.03 -33.31
N VAL A 812 -38.78 -10.29 -33.00
CA VAL A 812 -38.85 -10.81 -31.64
C VAL A 812 -38.21 -12.21 -31.59
N PRO A 813 -37.10 -12.42 -30.85
CA PRO A 813 -36.32 -11.42 -30.11
C PRO A 813 -35.46 -10.52 -31.02
N ASN A 814 -35.08 -9.36 -30.49
CA ASN A 814 -34.01 -8.53 -31.05
C ASN A 814 -32.65 -9.23 -30.89
N ALA A 815 -31.70 -8.95 -31.79
CA ALA A 815 -30.35 -9.49 -31.69
C ALA A 815 -29.51 -8.72 -30.67
N ARG A 816 -28.65 -9.44 -29.95
CA ARG A 816 -27.59 -8.89 -29.10
C ARG A 816 -26.21 -9.15 -29.73
N LEU A 817 -25.43 -8.08 -29.91
CA LEU A 817 -24.03 -8.12 -30.29
C LEU A 817 -23.18 -7.61 -29.12
N THR A 818 -22.36 -8.49 -28.53
CA THR A 818 -21.35 -8.10 -27.55
C THR A 818 -20.02 -7.86 -28.26
N VAL A 819 -19.47 -6.65 -28.13
CA VAL A 819 -18.14 -6.29 -28.65
C VAL A 819 -17.17 -6.18 -27.47
N ASN A 820 -16.22 -7.10 -27.37
CA ASN A 820 -15.12 -7.01 -26.40
C ASN A 820 -14.02 -6.13 -27.01
N VAL A 821 -13.59 -5.09 -26.29
CA VAL A 821 -12.47 -4.25 -26.72
C VAL A 821 -11.16 -4.98 -26.38
N LEU A 822 -10.33 -5.23 -27.39
CA LEU A 822 -8.99 -5.78 -27.22
C LEU A 822 -7.95 -4.67 -27.10
N ASP A 823 -7.06 -4.92 -26.15
CA ASP A 823 -5.91 -4.14 -25.75
C ASP A 823 -4.85 -3.96 -26.84
N VAL A 824 -4.26 -2.76 -26.90
CA VAL A 824 -3.05 -2.44 -27.65
C VAL A 824 -2.09 -1.71 -26.71
N ASN A 825 -0.78 -2.00 -26.78
CA ASN A 825 0.22 -1.34 -25.92
C ASN A 825 0.36 0.13 -26.35
N ASP A 826 -0.47 0.98 -25.76
CA ASP A 826 -0.89 2.31 -26.21
C ASP A 826 -0.38 3.41 -25.26
N ASN A 827 -0.33 3.11 -23.96
CA ASN A 827 0.26 3.98 -22.94
C ASN A 827 1.74 3.64 -22.70
N ALA A 828 2.31 3.95 -21.54
CA ALA A 828 3.68 3.59 -21.16
C ALA A 828 3.84 3.77 -19.64
N PRO A 829 4.76 3.04 -18.97
CA PRO A 829 4.81 3.05 -17.51
C PRO A 829 5.16 4.42 -16.95
N ARG A 830 4.42 4.90 -15.93
CA ARG A 830 4.64 6.21 -15.31
C ARG A 830 4.95 6.08 -13.83
N PHE A 831 6.16 6.50 -13.44
CA PHE A 831 6.58 6.58 -12.05
C PHE A 831 5.67 7.49 -11.21
N ARG A 832 5.49 7.13 -9.93
CA ARG A 832 4.75 7.89 -8.92
C ARG A 832 5.72 8.55 -7.93
N PRO A 833 5.39 9.77 -7.42
CA PRO A 833 4.28 10.62 -7.85
C PRO A 833 4.47 11.14 -9.29
N PHE A 834 3.36 11.40 -9.99
CA PHE A 834 3.41 11.70 -11.41
C PHE A 834 4.07 13.06 -11.69
N GLY A 835 5.00 13.09 -12.67
CA GLY A 835 5.70 14.31 -13.09
C GLY A 835 7.09 14.51 -12.46
N VAL A 836 7.52 13.59 -11.59
CA VAL A 836 8.91 13.53 -11.08
C VAL A 836 9.89 13.31 -12.24
N SER A 837 10.92 14.16 -12.32
CA SER A 837 11.96 14.12 -13.37
C SER A 837 13.28 13.47 -12.91
N ASN A 838 13.48 13.39 -11.60
CA ASN A 838 14.57 12.69 -10.92
C ASN A 838 14.16 12.45 -9.46
N PHE A 839 14.73 11.44 -8.83
CA PHE A 839 14.51 11.13 -7.41
C PHE A 839 15.81 11.34 -6.63
N SER A 840 15.74 12.02 -5.48
CA SER A 840 16.90 12.33 -4.64
C SER A 840 16.58 12.13 -3.16
N GLU A 841 17.38 11.35 -2.46
CA GLU A 841 17.15 10.96 -1.07
C GLU A 841 18.49 10.80 -0.32
N MET A 842 18.42 10.85 1.00
CA MET A 842 19.56 10.70 1.90
C MET A 842 19.42 9.41 2.70
N ILE A 843 20.45 8.57 2.69
CA ILE A 843 20.41 7.23 3.31
C ILE A 843 21.61 7.08 4.26
N LEU A 844 21.35 6.67 5.49
CA LEU A 844 22.39 6.29 6.47
C LEU A 844 23.20 5.09 5.97
N GLU A 845 24.48 5.07 6.28
CA GLU A 845 25.34 3.94 5.94
C GLU A 845 25.14 2.70 6.84
N GLY A 846 26.04 1.72 6.74
CA GLY A 846 25.93 0.42 7.42
C GLY A 846 24.86 -0.50 6.83
N ALA A 847 24.16 -0.08 5.77
CA ALA A 847 23.06 -0.81 5.13
C ALA A 847 23.51 -2.18 4.59
N GLN A 848 23.24 -3.24 5.36
CA GLN A 848 23.66 -4.61 5.08
C GLN A 848 23.00 -5.23 3.83
N PRO A 849 23.58 -6.31 3.24
CA PRO A 849 23.02 -6.94 2.04
C PRO A 849 21.58 -7.42 2.25
N GLY A 850 20.65 -6.89 1.45
CA GLY A 850 19.20 -7.13 1.56
C GLY A 850 18.41 -5.99 2.19
N THR A 851 19.05 -5.03 2.86
CA THR A 851 18.39 -3.82 3.39
C THR A 851 17.81 -3.00 2.24
N THR A 852 16.56 -2.53 2.40
CA THR A 852 15.90 -1.62 1.45
C THR A 852 16.60 -0.28 1.44
N LEU A 853 17.02 0.18 0.26
CA LEU A 853 17.61 1.50 0.07
C LEU A 853 16.59 2.48 -0.55
N LEU A 854 15.76 2.00 -1.48
CA LEU A 854 14.69 2.79 -2.09
C LEU A 854 13.58 1.86 -2.59
N SER A 855 12.34 2.32 -2.55
CA SER A 855 11.22 1.67 -3.22
C SER A 855 10.57 2.65 -4.20
N VAL A 856 10.59 2.35 -5.50
CA VAL A 856 9.89 3.14 -6.51
C VAL A 856 8.70 2.36 -7.06
N SER A 857 7.61 3.07 -7.35
CA SER A 857 6.46 2.49 -8.07
C SER A 857 6.20 3.24 -9.37
N ALA A 858 5.89 2.49 -10.41
CA ALA A 858 5.32 2.98 -11.65
C ALA A 858 4.03 2.22 -11.95
N VAL A 859 3.11 2.88 -12.66
CA VAL A 859 1.87 2.28 -13.13
C VAL A 859 1.72 2.52 -14.62
N ASP A 860 1.22 1.51 -15.32
CA ASP A 860 0.77 1.62 -16.71
C ASP A 860 -0.77 1.56 -16.73
N PRO A 861 -1.47 2.41 -17.50
CA PRO A 861 -2.92 2.31 -17.71
C PRO A 861 -3.39 1.05 -18.44
N ASP A 862 -2.55 0.46 -19.31
CA ASP A 862 -2.91 -0.72 -20.10
C ASP A 862 -3.10 -1.95 -19.15
N LYS A 863 -3.61 -3.10 -19.61
CA LYS A 863 -3.98 -4.22 -18.71
C LYS A 863 -3.47 -5.60 -19.13
N GLY A 864 -3.25 -6.49 -18.17
CA GLY A 864 -2.57 -7.76 -18.44
C GLY A 864 -1.09 -7.47 -18.77
N PRO A 865 -0.46 -8.12 -19.76
CA PRO A 865 0.97 -7.95 -20.03
C PRO A 865 1.35 -6.54 -20.48
N ASN A 866 0.47 -5.83 -21.21
CA ASN A 866 0.67 -4.42 -21.58
C ASN A 866 0.71 -3.53 -20.32
N GLY A 867 -0.14 -3.82 -19.32
CA GLY A 867 -0.12 -3.17 -18.03
C GLY A 867 0.99 -3.61 -17.07
N GLN A 868 1.70 -4.71 -17.37
CA GLN A 868 2.52 -5.42 -16.39
C GLN A 868 3.93 -4.85 -16.31
N VAL A 869 4.07 -3.78 -15.53
CA VAL A 869 5.36 -3.11 -15.28
C VAL A 869 6.39 -4.08 -14.67
N THR A 870 7.58 -4.07 -15.24
CA THR A 870 8.81 -4.67 -14.71
C THR A 870 9.90 -3.61 -14.59
N TYR A 871 10.79 -3.77 -13.63
CA TYR A 871 11.83 -2.80 -13.30
C TYR A 871 13.22 -3.32 -13.66
N GLN A 872 14.06 -2.44 -14.18
CA GLN A 872 15.47 -2.70 -14.49
C GLN A 872 16.33 -1.55 -13.97
N LEU A 873 17.51 -1.86 -13.40
CA LEU A 873 18.49 -0.84 -13.04
C LEU A 873 19.48 -0.63 -14.20
N LEU A 874 19.57 0.61 -14.67
CA LEU A 874 20.53 1.08 -15.66
C LEU A 874 21.53 2.05 -15.03
N HIS A 875 22.64 2.31 -15.71
CA HIS A 875 23.69 3.25 -15.29
C HIS A 875 24.22 3.01 -13.85
N LEU A 876 24.25 1.76 -13.40
CA LEU A 876 24.63 1.36 -12.04
C LEU A 876 26.01 1.89 -11.61
N PRO A 877 26.17 2.29 -10.32
CA PRO A 877 27.44 2.76 -9.79
C PRO A 877 28.49 1.64 -9.77
N ARG A 878 29.75 2.02 -9.96
CA ARG A 878 30.90 1.11 -9.84
C ARG A 878 30.94 0.52 -8.43
N GLY A 879 31.32 -0.75 -8.32
CA GLY A 879 31.27 -1.52 -7.08
C GLY A 879 30.00 -2.35 -6.92
N GLY A 880 28.89 -2.02 -7.59
CA GLY A 880 27.68 -2.87 -7.56
C GLY A 880 27.04 -2.94 -6.18
N TYR A 881 26.86 -1.76 -5.55
CA TYR A 881 26.22 -1.59 -4.24
C TYR A 881 24.72 -1.89 -4.24
N LEU A 882 24.07 -1.84 -5.41
CA LEU A 882 22.62 -1.91 -5.58
C LEU A 882 22.21 -3.17 -6.35
N ARG A 883 21.05 -3.73 -6.00
CA ARG A 883 20.28 -4.63 -6.86
C ARG A 883 18.78 -4.40 -6.67
N LEU A 884 17.96 -4.89 -7.60
CA LEU A 884 16.53 -5.11 -7.30
C LEU A 884 16.39 -6.34 -6.40
N GLU A 885 15.41 -6.30 -5.50
CA GLU A 885 14.98 -7.48 -4.75
C GLU A 885 14.30 -8.48 -5.69
N ASP A 886 13.31 -8.00 -6.45
CA ASP A 886 12.59 -8.71 -7.51
C ASP A 886 12.24 -7.73 -8.66
N PRO A 887 12.24 -8.15 -9.94
CA PRO A 887 11.91 -7.29 -11.07
C PRO A 887 10.46 -6.76 -11.10
N SER A 888 9.54 -7.26 -10.28
CA SER A 888 8.14 -6.81 -10.23
C SER A 888 7.84 -5.79 -9.12
N THR A 889 8.68 -5.69 -8.09
CA THR A 889 8.36 -4.92 -6.88
C THR A 889 8.87 -3.47 -6.90
N GLY A 890 9.81 -3.13 -7.78
CA GLY A 890 10.43 -1.80 -7.83
C GLY A 890 11.32 -1.47 -6.63
N LYS A 891 11.58 -2.45 -5.76
CA LYS A 891 12.32 -2.30 -4.50
C LYS A 891 13.82 -2.53 -4.73
N ILE A 892 14.60 -1.46 -4.57
CA ILE A 892 16.06 -1.46 -4.64
C ILE A 892 16.62 -1.76 -3.25
N VAL A 893 17.45 -2.79 -3.18
CA VAL A 893 18.12 -3.25 -1.95
C VAL A 893 19.63 -3.19 -2.08
N ALA A 894 20.30 -3.04 -0.94
CA ALA A 894 21.74 -3.18 -0.81
C ALA A 894 22.19 -4.58 -1.25
N ASN A 895 23.23 -4.64 -2.08
CA ASN A 895 23.86 -5.87 -2.57
C ASN A 895 25.16 -6.21 -1.80
N ARG A 896 25.69 -5.22 -1.09
CA ARG A 896 26.83 -5.24 -0.15
C ARG A 896 26.56 -4.15 0.89
N THR A 897 27.37 -4.08 1.95
CA THR A 897 27.38 -2.91 2.85
C THR A 897 27.59 -1.62 2.05
N VAL A 898 26.82 -0.60 2.40
CA VAL A 898 27.04 0.80 1.99
C VAL A 898 27.79 1.48 3.13
N ASP A 899 28.79 2.28 2.77
CA ASP A 899 30.00 2.55 3.55
C ASP A 899 30.53 3.89 3.01
N TYR A 900 30.47 4.96 3.80
CA TYR A 900 30.56 6.35 3.33
C TYR A 900 31.99 6.71 2.89
N GLU A 901 32.99 6.20 3.61
CA GLU A 901 34.43 6.30 3.31
C GLU A 901 34.75 5.71 1.93
N MET A 902 34.01 4.67 1.54
CA MET A 902 34.08 4.08 0.20
C MET A 902 33.20 4.77 -0.85
N VAL A 903 31.98 5.18 -0.50
CA VAL A 903 30.98 5.64 -1.50
C VAL A 903 29.93 6.61 -0.94
N GLN A 904 30.23 7.90 -1.04
CA GLN A 904 29.35 9.00 -0.61
C GLN A 904 28.07 9.20 -1.48
N TRP A 905 28.01 8.61 -2.69
CA TRP A 905 26.90 8.80 -3.63
C TRP A 905 26.61 7.54 -4.47
N LEU A 906 25.34 7.13 -4.54
CA LEU A 906 24.87 6.02 -5.39
C LEU A 906 23.90 6.57 -6.46
N ASN A 907 24.47 6.87 -7.63
CA ASN A 907 23.72 7.41 -8.78
C ASN A 907 23.43 6.30 -9.80
N PHE A 908 22.17 6.21 -10.26
CA PHE A 908 21.71 5.20 -11.22
C PHE A 908 20.42 5.67 -11.95
N THR A 909 19.85 4.80 -12.77
CA THR A 909 18.55 5.05 -13.42
C THR A 909 17.66 3.82 -13.24
N VAL A 910 16.43 4.00 -12.77
CA VAL A 910 15.42 2.92 -12.80
C VAL A 910 14.64 3.04 -14.09
N ARG A 911 14.58 1.96 -14.86
CA ARG A 911 13.72 1.82 -16.03
C ARG A 911 12.51 0.98 -15.67
N ALA A 912 11.32 1.52 -15.84
CA ALA A 912 10.06 0.78 -15.76
C ALA A 912 9.63 0.43 -17.19
N GLN A 913 9.42 -0.85 -17.48
CA GLN A 913 9.10 -1.38 -18.81
C GLN A 913 7.93 -2.36 -18.71
N ASP A 914 6.94 -2.22 -19.59
CA ASP A 914 5.84 -3.17 -19.74
C ASP A 914 6.26 -4.49 -20.41
N GLN A 915 5.34 -5.46 -20.49
CA GLN A 915 5.51 -6.71 -21.24
C GLN A 915 4.69 -6.73 -22.54
N GLY A 916 4.31 -5.55 -23.07
CA GLY A 916 3.53 -5.41 -24.28
C GLY A 916 4.32 -5.62 -25.57
N SER A 917 3.66 -5.41 -26.72
CA SER A 917 4.30 -5.55 -28.03
C SER A 917 3.79 -4.50 -29.02
N PRO A 918 4.61 -3.51 -29.42
CA PRO A 918 5.98 -3.26 -28.97
C PRO A 918 6.03 -2.81 -27.50
N ALA A 919 6.98 -3.33 -26.74
CA ALA A 919 7.14 -2.97 -25.34
C ALA A 919 7.68 -1.53 -25.19
N ARG A 920 7.15 -0.79 -24.23
CA ARG A 920 7.49 0.61 -23.96
C ARG A 920 8.06 0.76 -22.54
N SER A 921 8.56 1.95 -22.22
CA SER A 921 9.25 2.18 -20.96
C SER A 921 9.44 3.66 -20.63
N ALA A 922 9.46 3.98 -19.34
CA ALA A 922 10.01 5.24 -18.83
C ALA A 922 11.29 4.99 -18.00
N GLU A 923 12.10 6.04 -17.87
CA GLU A 923 13.33 6.05 -17.09
C GLU A 923 13.31 7.18 -16.05
N LEU A 924 13.73 6.86 -14.82
CA LEU A 924 13.82 7.77 -13.69
C LEU A 924 15.26 7.79 -13.17
N PRO A 925 16.00 8.92 -13.34
CA PRO A 925 17.29 9.12 -12.70
C PRO A 925 17.15 9.15 -11.17
N VAL A 926 18.04 8.46 -10.45
CA VAL A 926 18.05 8.40 -8.99
C VAL A 926 19.44 8.81 -8.47
N PHE A 927 19.43 9.68 -7.46
CA PHE A 927 20.61 10.24 -6.81
C PHE A 927 20.50 10.02 -5.30
N LEU A 928 21.08 8.92 -4.80
CA LEU A 928 21.11 8.64 -3.35
C LEU A 928 22.40 9.22 -2.78
N ARG A 929 22.29 10.17 -1.85
CA ARG A 929 23.42 10.66 -1.05
C ARG A 929 23.56 9.77 0.18
N ILE A 930 24.75 9.27 0.44
CA ILE A 930 25.02 8.53 1.68
C ILE A 930 25.28 9.55 2.79
N VAL A 931 24.72 9.27 3.96
CA VAL A 931 24.88 10.05 5.19
C VAL A 931 25.79 9.27 6.12
N ASP A 932 26.94 9.89 6.33
CA ASP A 932 27.95 9.63 7.35
C ASP A 932 27.34 9.34 8.73
N VAL A 933 27.81 8.29 9.38
CA VAL A 933 27.48 7.91 10.76
C VAL A 933 28.79 7.65 11.51
N ASN A 934 28.90 8.15 12.74
CA ASN A 934 30.07 7.98 13.62
C ASN A 934 30.44 6.49 13.82
N ASP A 935 31.31 5.97 12.96
CA ASP A 935 31.58 4.55 12.70
C ASP A 935 33.03 4.17 13.00
N ASN A 936 33.96 5.09 12.75
CA ASN A 936 35.37 4.93 13.06
C ASN A 936 35.71 5.50 14.45
N ASN A 937 36.90 5.21 14.95
CA ASN A 937 37.38 5.69 16.25
C ASN A 937 38.63 6.55 16.05
N PRO A 938 38.86 7.62 16.84
CA PRO A 938 40.04 8.47 16.67
C PRO A 938 41.35 7.68 16.78
N ILE A 939 42.20 7.70 15.75
CA ILE A 939 43.45 6.94 15.74
C ILE A 939 44.63 7.88 16.03
N PHE A 940 45.28 7.71 17.18
CA PHE A 940 46.52 8.43 17.48
C PHE A 940 47.64 8.07 16.49
N THR A 941 48.32 9.10 15.99
CA THR A 941 49.42 9.00 15.00
C THR A 941 50.66 8.26 15.53
N GLN A 942 50.76 8.03 16.84
CA GLN A 942 51.82 7.27 17.50
C GLN A 942 51.22 6.36 18.59
N PRO A 943 51.73 5.13 18.80
CA PRO A 943 51.21 4.18 19.78
C PRO A 943 51.57 4.50 21.25
N SER A 944 52.58 5.34 21.47
CA SER A 944 52.86 6.01 22.74
C SER A 944 53.77 7.22 22.48
N TYR A 945 53.72 8.20 23.38
CA TYR A 945 54.55 9.41 23.34
C TYR A 945 55.48 9.42 24.56
N GLN A 946 56.70 9.95 24.42
CA GLN A 946 57.68 10.02 25.52
C GLN A 946 58.42 11.35 25.50
N LYS A 947 58.62 11.96 26.68
CA LYS A 947 59.26 13.28 26.80
C LYS A 947 60.03 13.45 28.13
N PRO A 948 61.36 13.67 28.10
CA PRO A 948 62.07 14.17 29.27
C PRO A 948 61.90 15.70 29.43
N VAL A 949 61.77 16.16 30.68
CA VAL A 949 61.53 17.57 31.07
C VAL A 949 62.26 17.86 32.38
N PHE A 950 63.03 18.94 32.48
CA PHE A 950 63.65 19.36 33.75
C PHE A 950 62.61 19.92 34.73
N GLU A 951 62.85 19.80 36.04
CA GLU A 951 61.86 20.26 37.03
C GLU A 951 61.76 21.78 37.20
N ASP A 952 62.81 22.53 36.83
CA ASP A 952 62.83 23.99 36.75
C ASP A 952 61.97 24.57 35.60
N VAL A 953 61.28 23.71 34.84
CA VAL A 953 60.46 24.07 33.69
C VAL A 953 59.41 25.14 34.01
N THR A 954 59.39 26.20 33.20
CA THR A 954 58.45 27.30 33.36
C THR A 954 56.99 26.85 33.20
N LEU A 955 56.11 27.36 34.07
CA LEU A 955 54.67 27.09 33.98
C LEU A 955 54.09 27.55 32.64
N GLY A 956 53.16 26.79 32.08
CA GLY A 956 52.60 27.02 30.74
C GLY A 956 53.46 26.50 29.57
N THR A 957 54.63 25.93 29.83
CA THR A 957 55.47 25.34 28.76
C THR A 957 54.81 24.09 28.19
N VAL A 958 54.58 24.07 26.87
CA VAL A 958 54.16 22.87 26.13
C VAL A 958 55.34 21.89 26.04
N ILE A 959 55.13 20.65 26.46
CA ILE A 959 56.19 19.63 26.53
C ILE A 959 56.10 18.61 25.39
N VAL A 960 54.88 18.23 24.99
CA VAL A 960 54.60 17.30 23.88
C VAL A 960 53.19 17.54 23.34
N THR A 961 53.02 17.49 22.02
CA THR A 961 51.71 17.54 21.35
C THR A 961 51.30 16.11 20.97
N VAL A 962 50.12 15.67 21.39
CA VAL A 962 49.52 14.42 20.89
C VAL A 962 48.59 14.73 19.72
N SER A 963 48.59 13.87 18.70
CA SER A 963 47.74 14.04 17.52
C SER A 963 47.10 12.72 17.11
N ALA A 964 45.82 12.77 16.81
CA ALA A 964 44.99 11.71 16.26
C ALA A 964 44.28 12.17 14.98
N THR A 965 43.79 11.21 14.22
CA THR A 965 42.98 11.41 13.01
C THR A 965 41.80 10.45 13.03
N ASP A 966 40.62 10.92 12.64
CA ASP A 966 39.48 10.06 12.34
C ASP A 966 39.34 9.83 10.83
N ALA A 967 38.51 8.85 10.44
CA ALA A 967 38.17 8.54 9.06
C ALA A 967 36.81 9.09 8.62
N ASP A 968 35.87 9.26 9.57
CA ASP A 968 34.55 9.86 9.37
C ASP A 968 34.67 11.34 8.94
N SER A 969 33.55 12.01 8.60
CA SER A 969 33.57 13.42 8.15
C SER A 969 32.71 14.37 9.00
N GLY A 970 32.75 15.66 8.66
CA GLY A 970 32.01 16.70 9.40
C GLY A 970 32.39 16.74 10.88
N LEU A 971 31.40 16.85 11.77
CA LEU A 971 31.61 16.87 13.22
C LEU A 971 32.20 15.58 13.78
N PHE A 972 31.94 14.42 13.16
CA PHE A 972 32.50 13.14 13.58
C PHE A 972 34.02 13.08 13.32
N SER A 973 34.53 13.82 12.33
CA SER A 973 35.98 14.00 12.11
C SER A 973 36.69 14.93 13.10
N VAL A 974 35.96 15.74 13.88
CA VAL A 974 36.55 16.76 14.75
C VAL A 974 36.94 16.15 16.09
N ILE A 975 38.23 16.21 16.43
CA ILE A 975 38.77 15.58 17.64
C ILE A 975 39.00 16.61 18.76
N GLU A 976 38.42 16.32 19.93
CA GLU A 976 38.67 16.96 21.21
C GLU A 976 39.65 16.11 22.06
N TYR A 977 40.74 16.72 22.50
CA TYR A 977 41.76 16.06 23.33
C TYR A 977 41.54 16.31 24.82
N ASN A 978 41.58 15.26 25.63
CA ASN A 978 41.46 15.32 27.08
C ASN A 978 42.54 14.49 27.79
N LEU A 979 42.82 14.79 29.06
CA LEU A 979 43.79 14.08 29.88
C LEU A 979 43.05 13.41 31.05
N VAL A 980 43.10 12.08 31.14
CA VAL A 980 42.31 11.30 32.12
C VAL A 980 42.82 11.52 33.54
N ASP A 981 44.13 11.57 33.70
CA ASP A 981 44.80 12.04 34.90
C ASP A 981 46.06 12.81 34.50
N GLY A 982 46.19 14.01 35.05
CA GLY A 982 47.36 14.90 34.94
C GLY A 982 48.03 15.17 36.29
N GLU A 983 47.56 14.54 37.36
CA GLU A 983 47.99 14.70 38.77
C GLU A 983 48.03 16.16 39.27
N GLY A 984 47.31 17.07 38.61
CA GLY A 984 47.40 18.53 38.84
C GLY A 984 48.72 19.16 38.38
N LYS A 985 49.62 18.38 37.77
CA LYS A 985 50.91 18.80 37.23
C LYS A 985 50.84 19.16 35.74
N PHE A 986 50.00 18.47 34.97
CA PHE A 986 49.89 18.62 33.51
C PHE A 986 48.46 18.95 33.07
N GLY A 987 48.35 19.87 32.12
CA GLY A 987 47.12 20.17 31.38
C GLY A 987 47.26 19.77 29.91
N ILE A 988 46.14 19.76 29.17
CA ILE A 988 46.12 19.57 27.72
C ILE A 988 45.21 20.62 27.07
N THR A 989 45.60 21.14 25.91
CA THR A 989 44.77 22.06 25.11
C THR A 989 43.80 21.27 24.23
N PRO A 990 42.46 21.35 24.43
CA PRO A 990 41.53 20.40 23.81
C PRO A 990 41.44 20.45 22.29
N SER A 991 41.79 21.57 21.66
CA SER A 991 41.74 21.76 20.20
C SER A 991 43.05 21.46 19.47
N THR A 992 44.17 21.27 20.19
CA THR A 992 45.50 21.05 19.57
C THR A 992 46.22 19.81 20.07
N GLY A 993 45.83 19.26 21.23
CA GLY A 993 46.51 18.14 21.87
C GLY A 993 47.84 18.51 22.54
N ASP A 994 48.13 19.81 22.71
CA ASP A 994 49.34 20.28 23.40
C ASP A 994 49.26 20.00 24.90
N ILE A 995 50.14 19.13 25.41
CA ILE A 995 50.29 18.85 26.85
C ILE A 995 51.30 19.83 27.43
N TYR A 996 50.94 20.52 28.52
CA TYR A 996 51.72 21.61 29.12
C TYR A 996 51.76 21.56 30.66
N ILE A 997 52.76 22.23 31.24
CA ILE A 997 52.98 22.28 32.70
C ILE A 997 51.96 23.22 33.37
N LEU A 998 51.14 22.70 34.28
CA LEU A 998 50.19 23.45 35.12
C LEU A 998 50.79 23.89 36.47
N SER A 999 51.62 23.06 37.08
CA SER A 999 52.27 23.37 38.37
C SER A 999 53.69 22.79 38.43
N PRO A 1000 54.59 23.32 39.28
CA PRO A 1000 56.00 22.94 39.27
C PRO A 1000 56.20 21.44 39.45
N LEU A 1001 57.17 20.87 38.76
CA LEU A 1001 57.62 19.51 39.01
C LEU A 1001 58.62 19.50 40.19
N ASP A 1002 58.86 18.33 40.75
CA ASP A 1002 59.71 18.07 41.91
C ASP A 1002 60.05 16.58 41.84
N ARG A 1003 61.31 16.28 41.49
CA ARG A 1003 61.78 14.96 41.09
C ARG A 1003 62.05 14.07 42.30
N GLU A 1004 62.56 14.65 43.38
CA GLU A 1004 62.78 14.00 44.68
C GLU A 1004 61.45 13.56 45.31
N THR A 1005 60.36 14.25 44.99
CA THR A 1005 58.98 13.79 45.22
C THR A 1005 58.54 12.76 44.17
N LYS A 1006 58.79 12.96 42.88
CA LYS A 1006 58.41 12.01 41.80
C LYS A 1006 59.21 12.16 40.49
N ASP A 1007 59.94 11.10 40.14
CA ASP A 1007 60.85 11.01 39.00
C ASP A 1007 60.19 10.85 37.61
N HIS A 1008 58.96 10.33 37.54
CA HIS A 1008 58.22 10.18 36.27
C HIS A 1008 56.70 10.19 36.43
N TYR A 1009 56.02 10.60 35.36
CA TYR A 1009 54.56 10.61 35.24
C TYR A 1009 54.12 9.83 34.01
N THR A 1010 53.11 8.97 34.16
CA THR A 1010 52.50 8.22 33.05
C THR A 1010 51.09 8.75 32.83
N LEU A 1011 50.94 9.65 31.86
CA LEU A 1011 49.69 10.34 31.59
C LEU A 1011 48.89 9.57 30.54
N THR A 1012 47.57 9.48 30.69
CA THR A 1012 46.69 8.91 29.67
C THR A 1012 45.98 10.06 28.94
N ALA A 1013 46.38 10.31 27.69
CA ALA A 1013 45.68 11.24 26.81
C ALA A 1013 44.59 10.50 26.04
N VAL A 1014 43.44 11.13 25.89
CA VAL A 1014 42.26 10.60 25.19
C VAL A 1014 41.91 11.55 24.05
N ALA A 1015 41.63 10.97 22.88
CA ALA A 1015 41.04 11.66 21.74
C ALA A 1015 39.57 11.22 21.64
N ARG A 1016 38.66 12.20 21.53
CA ARG A 1016 37.22 11.98 21.33
C ARG A 1016 36.77 12.73 20.10
N ASP A 1017 36.06 12.08 19.22
CA ASP A 1017 35.31 12.68 18.13
C ASP A 1017 34.08 13.47 18.64
N ASN A 1018 33.37 14.12 17.70
CA ASN A 1018 32.04 14.69 17.88
C ASN A 1018 31.87 15.60 19.13
N PRO A 1019 32.70 16.64 19.31
CA PRO A 1019 32.53 17.63 20.37
C PRO A 1019 31.16 18.32 20.26
N GLY A 1020 30.54 18.61 21.41
CA GLY A 1020 29.12 18.99 21.52
C GLY A 1020 28.18 17.78 21.56
N GLY A 1021 28.31 16.87 20.58
CA GLY A 1021 27.39 15.75 20.34
C GLY A 1021 27.06 14.82 21.52
N SER A 1022 25.96 14.07 21.37
CA SER A 1022 25.45 13.12 22.38
C SER A 1022 26.49 12.07 22.78
N ALA A 1023 26.65 11.83 24.08
CA ALA A 1023 27.64 10.89 24.63
C ALA A 1023 27.46 9.42 24.19
N ASN A 1024 26.28 9.05 23.67
CA ASN A 1024 26.04 7.73 23.10
C ASN A 1024 26.49 7.61 21.62
N ASN A 1025 26.80 8.74 20.98
CA ASN A 1025 27.28 8.84 19.60
C ASN A 1025 28.59 9.66 19.54
N ARG A 1026 29.44 9.49 20.56
CA ARG A 1026 30.86 9.79 20.49
C ARG A 1026 31.64 8.50 20.67
N ARG A 1027 32.78 8.39 20.03
CA ARG A 1027 33.76 7.33 20.28
C ARG A 1027 34.98 7.95 20.97
N GLU A 1028 35.89 7.08 21.38
CA GLU A 1028 37.13 7.53 21.99
C GLU A 1028 38.24 6.50 21.81
N ASN A 1029 39.47 7.00 21.94
CA ASN A 1029 40.67 6.19 22.00
C ASN A 1029 41.66 6.83 22.98
N SER A 1030 42.62 6.06 23.48
CA SER A 1030 43.58 6.52 24.48
C SER A 1030 45.01 6.14 24.14
N VAL A 1031 45.96 7.01 24.50
CA VAL A 1031 47.39 6.81 24.31
C VAL A 1031 48.15 7.15 25.60
N GLN A 1032 49.22 6.39 25.85
CA GLN A 1032 50.10 6.62 26.99
C GLN A 1032 51.18 7.65 26.63
N VAL A 1033 51.37 8.62 27.52
CA VAL A 1033 52.37 9.68 27.43
C VAL A 1033 53.27 9.60 28.65
N LEU A 1034 54.51 9.14 28.48
CA LEU A 1034 55.50 9.05 29.55
C LEU A 1034 56.30 10.35 29.65
N VAL A 1035 56.17 11.06 30.75
CA VAL A 1035 56.99 12.23 31.08
C VAL A 1035 58.02 11.83 32.12
N THR A 1036 59.31 11.96 31.79
CA THR A 1036 60.42 11.72 32.73
C THR A 1036 60.90 13.06 33.26
N VAL A 1037 60.97 13.20 34.58
CA VAL A 1037 61.48 14.41 35.24
C VAL A 1037 63.00 14.33 35.30
N LEU A 1038 63.68 15.39 34.85
CA LEU A 1038 65.13 15.51 34.87
C LEU A 1038 65.58 16.44 36.00
N ASP A 1039 66.66 16.01 36.64
CA ASP A 1039 67.29 16.55 37.84
C ASP A 1039 67.90 17.94 37.67
N VAL A 1040 67.65 18.82 38.65
CA VAL A 1040 68.25 20.13 38.80
C VAL A 1040 68.83 20.27 40.22
N ASN A 1041 70.09 20.74 40.32
CA ASN A 1041 70.82 20.82 41.60
C ASN A 1041 70.26 21.90 42.56
N ASP A 1042 69.21 21.56 43.30
CA ASP A 1042 68.42 22.48 44.13
C ASP A 1042 68.42 22.12 45.63
N PHE A 1043 68.69 20.86 46.01
CA PHE A 1043 69.09 20.52 47.38
C PHE A 1043 70.56 20.88 47.62
N ARG A 1044 71.12 20.37 48.72
CA ARG A 1044 72.49 20.67 49.16
C ARG A 1044 72.96 19.66 50.21
N PRO A 1045 74.29 19.44 50.33
CA PRO A 1045 74.81 18.40 51.18
C PRO A 1045 74.45 18.59 52.65
N ARG A 1046 73.70 17.64 53.21
CA ARG A 1046 73.25 17.69 54.61
C ARG A 1046 73.94 16.64 55.47
N PHE A 1047 74.80 17.10 56.39
CA PHE A 1047 75.35 16.24 57.44
C PHE A 1047 74.27 15.68 58.37
N SER A 1048 74.50 14.47 58.86
CA SER A 1048 73.65 13.76 59.82
C SER A 1048 73.53 14.47 61.17
N GLU A 1049 74.60 15.14 61.64
CA GLU A 1049 74.63 15.95 62.85
C GLU A 1049 75.23 17.35 62.60
N GLN A 1050 74.92 18.33 63.44
CA GLN A 1050 75.45 19.70 63.31
C GLN A 1050 76.83 19.90 63.97
N VAL A 1051 77.20 19.05 64.94
CA VAL A 1051 78.49 19.11 65.64
C VAL A 1051 78.93 17.68 65.98
N PHE A 1052 79.90 17.16 65.26
CA PHE A 1052 80.50 15.86 65.56
C PHE A 1052 81.61 16.02 66.62
N SER A 1053 81.70 15.06 67.55
CA SER A 1053 82.80 15.03 68.52
C SER A 1053 83.32 13.60 68.72
N THR A 1054 84.64 13.47 68.85
CA THR A 1054 85.36 12.19 68.98
C THR A 1054 86.61 12.38 69.85
N SER A 1055 87.23 11.28 70.28
CA SER A 1055 88.51 11.29 70.98
C SER A 1055 89.41 10.18 70.43
N VAL A 1056 90.71 10.46 70.37
CA VAL A 1056 91.76 9.57 69.84
C VAL A 1056 92.88 9.47 70.88
N PHE A 1057 93.52 8.32 71.00
CA PHE A 1057 94.57 8.10 71.99
C PHE A 1057 95.88 8.79 71.61
N GLU A 1058 96.59 9.35 72.60
CA GLU A 1058 97.75 10.25 72.42
C GLU A 1058 99.02 9.62 71.80
N ASN A 1059 99.03 8.29 71.59
CA ASN A 1059 100.16 7.55 71.04
C ASN A 1059 99.83 6.90 69.68
N GLU A 1060 98.68 7.22 69.08
CA GLU A 1060 98.29 6.71 67.76
C GLU A 1060 99.23 7.21 66.65
N PRO A 1061 99.68 6.35 65.72
CA PRO A 1061 100.55 6.74 64.63
C PRO A 1061 99.86 7.67 63.62
N GLY A 1062 100.65 8.38 62.83
CA GLY A 1062 100.14 9.09 61.66
C GLY A 1062 99.49 8.10 60.69
N GLY A 1063 98.24 8.36 60.31
CA GLY A 1063 97.40 7.50 59.48
C GLY A 1063 96.20 6.88 60.22
N THR A 1064 96.13 6.96 61.56
CA THR A 1064 94.98 6.44 62.32
C THR A 1064 93.69 7.21 62.01
N SER A 1065 92.61 6.47 61.78
CA SER A 1065 91.25 6.98 61.57
C SER A 1065 90.69 7.67 62.82
N VAL A 1066 90.17 8.88 62.66
CA VAL A 1066 89.70 9.77 63.74
C VAL A 1066 88.18 9.77 63.84
N ILE A 1067 87.51 9.96 62.70
CA ILE A 1067 86.05 9.92 62.53
C ILE A 1067 85.73 9.80 61.03
N THR A 1068 84.62 9.15 60.68
CA THR A 1068 84.03 9.24 59.33
C THR A 1068 82.80 10.13 59.41
N LEU A 1069 82.68 11.10 58.50
CA LEU A 1069 81.62 12.09 58.51
C LEU A 1069 80.69 11.85 57.33
N THR A 1070 79.40 11.67 57.61
CA THR A 1070 78.40 11.37 56.59
C THR A 1070 77.45 12.55 56.38
N ALA A 1071 77.35 12.97 55.13
CA ALA A 1071 76.26 13.78 54.62
C ALA A 1071 75.48 12.97 53.57
N THR A 1072 74.28 13.46 53.26
CA THR A 1072 73.42 12.98 52.18
C THR A 1072 72.96 14.17 51.36
N ASP A 1073 72.90 14.01 50.05
CA ASP A 1073 72.02 14.81 49.19
C ASP A 1073 70.82 13.99 48.72
N LEU A 1074 69.89 14.65 48.02
CA LEU A 1074 68.70 14.02 47.43
C LEU A 1074 68.74 13.99 45.89
N ASP A 1075 69.38 14.97 45.26
CA ASP A 1075 69.67 15.05 43.82
C ASP A 1075 70.35 13.78 43.27
N GLU A 1076 70.28 13.56 41.95
CA GLU A 1076 70.87 12.41 41.25
C GLU A 1076 72.27 12.65 40.66
N GLY A 1077 72.89 11.57 40.19
CA GLY A 1077 74.05 11.64 39.31
C GLY A 1077 75.22 12.41 39.91
N ASP A 1078 75.76 13.38 39.17
CA ASP A 1078 76.83 14.27 39.65
C ASP A 1078 76.31 15.39 40.59
N ASN A 1079 75.01 15.72 40.56
CA ASN A 1079 74.44 16.73 41.46
C ASN A 1079 74.41 16.15 42.90
N GLY A 1080 73.89 14.94 43.08
CA GLY A 1080 73.98 14.20 44.35
C GLY A 1080 75.36 13.70 44.76
N LEU A 1081 76.40 13.85 43.91
CA LEU A 1081 77.70 13.20 44.13
C LEU A 1081 78.62 14.02 45.05
N LEU A 1082 78.44 13.79 46.34
CA LEU A 1082 79.18 14.47 47.41
C LEU A 1082 80.71 14.39 47.31
N THR A 1083 81.34 15.49 47.71
CA THR A 1083 82.75 15.62 48.05
C THR A 1083 82.89 16.27 49.42
N TYR A 1084 83.91 15.90 50.18
CA TYR A 1084 84.17 16.42 51.52
C TYR A 1084 85.47 17.21 51.57
N SER A 1085 85.50 18.30 52.34
CA SER A 1085 86.69 19.13 52.58
C SER A 1085 86.82 19.54 54.04
N LEU A 1086 88.06 19.72 54.51
CA LEU A 1086 88.40 20.08 55.89
C LEU A 1086 88.98 21.50 55.95
N GLN A 1087 88.46 22.34 56.84
CA GLN A 1087 88.78 23.75 56.95
C GLN A 1087 88.93 24.20 58.42
N GLY A 1088 89.58 25.34 58.63
CA GLY A 1088 89.82 25.91 59.97
C GLY A 1088 91.21 25.60 60.56
N PRO A 1089 91.57 26.24 61.69
CA PRO A 1089 92.90 26.13 62.28
C PRO A 1089 93.14 24.74 62.89
N GLY A 1090 94.26 24.09 62.52
CA GLY A 1090 94.54 22.71 62.90
C GLY A 1090 94.07 21.68 61.87
N SER A 1091 93.51 22.10 60.73
CA SER A 1091 93.22 21.19 59.61
C SER A 1091 94.52 20.60 59.01
N GLU A 1092 95.62 21.34 59.09
CA GLU A 1092 96.93 20.97 58.55
C GLU A 1092 97.62 19.77 59.24
N VAL A 1093 97.06 19.25 60.34
CA VAL A 1093 97.55 18.03 61.01
C VAL A 1093 96.63 16.81 60.81
N PHE A 1094 95.61 16.94 59.97
CA PHE A 1094 94.72 15.86 59.54
C PHE A 1094 94.67 15.75 58.03
N SER A 1095 94.37 14.56 57.54
CA SER A 1095 93.98 14.31 56.15
C SER A 1095 92.54 13.86 56.15
N LEU A 1096 91.72 14.45 55.29
CA LEU A 1096 90.36 14.00 55.02
C LEU A 1096 90.34 13.34 53.63
N ASP A 1097 89.69 12.20 53.54
CA ASP A 1097 89.40 11.49 52.30
C ASP A 1097 88.15 12.11 51.64
N ALA A 1098 88.31 12.65 50.44
CA ALA A 1098 87.32 13.52 49.82
C ALA A 1098 86.06 12.79 49.33
N ASP A 1099 86.15 11.51 48.99
CA ASP A 1099 85.02 10.71 48.48
C ASP A 1099 84.33 9.90 49.60
N THR A 1100 85.04 9.60 50.71
CA THR A 1100 84.49 8.78 51.83
C THR A 1100 84.24 9.55 53.13
N GLY A 1101 84.64 10.81 53.24
CA GLY A 1101 84.43 11.63 54.44
C GLY A 1101 85.27 11.19 55.66
N LEU A 1102 86.25 10.31 55.47
CA LEU A 1102 87.09 9.75 56.53
C LEU A 1102 88.25 10.71 56.90
N VAL A 1103 88.27 11.15 58.15
CA VAL A 1103 89.39 11.94 58.73
C VAL A 1103 90.43 11.00 59.35
N ARG A 1104 91.71 11.24 59.06
CA ARG A 1104 92.89 10.56 59.63
C ARG A 1104 93.92 11.56 60.16
N SER A 1105 94.68 11.19 61.17
CA SER A 1105 95.84 11.98 61.65
C SER A 1105 96.98 11.99 60.62
N LEU A 1106 97.69 13.11 60.44
CA LEU A 1106 98.94 13.16 59.66
C LEU A 1106 100.21 12.98 60.52
N ARG A 1107 100.09 13.15 61.84
CA ARG A 1107 101.17 12.97 62.83
C ARG A 1107 100.61 12.45 64.16
N LEU A 1108 101.49 12.06 65.09
CA LEU A 1108 101.10 11.91 66.50
C LEU A 1108 100.50 13.22 67.03
N LEU A 1109 99.45 13.08 67.84
CA LEU A 1109 98.72 14.18 68.49
C LEU A 1109 98.98 14.11 70.00
N GLN A 1110 99.34 15.23 70.62
CA GLN A 1110 99.71 15.27 72.04
C GLN A 1110 98.45 15.45 72.91
N SER A 1111 98.44 14.87 74.12
CA SER A 1111 97.23 14.77 74.98
C SER A 1111 96.62 16.08 75.47
N PHE A 1112 97.25 17.23 75.24
CA PHE A 1112 96.69 18.56 75.50
C PHE A 1112 96.16 19.27 74.24
N GLU A 1113 96.41 18.73 73.04
CA GLU A 1113 95.93 19.33 71.79
C GLU A 1113 94.42 19.15 71.65
N ARG A 1114 93.73 20.22 71.25
CA ARG A 1114 92.30 20.22 70.94
C ARG A 1114 92.08 21.00 69.67
N PHE A 1115 91.37 20.37 68.72
CA PHE A 1115 91.10 20.93 67.41
C PHE A 1115 89.60 21.19 67.29
N ASN A 1116 89.23 22.31 66.66
CA ASN A 1116 87.84 22.63 66.35
C ASN A 1116 87.80 22.93 64.84
N LEU A 1117 87.32 21.95 64.08
CA LEU A 1117 87.47 21.89 62.63
C LEU A 1117 86.11 22.09 61.96
N THR A 1118 86.09 22.82 60.86
CA THR A 1118 84.90 22.96 60.03
C THR A 1118 85.01 21.97 58.87
N VAL A 1119 84.00 21.13 58.70
CA VAL A 1119 83.93 20.20 57.56
C VAL A 1119 82.83 20.69 56.64
N VAL A 1120 83.14 20.79 55.36
CA VAL A 1120 82.22 21.24 54.32
C VAL A 1120 82.05 20.10 53.34
N ALA A 1121 80.81 19.65 53.16
CA ALA A 1121 80.42 18.80 52.05
C ALA A 1121 79.93 19.69 50.90
N THR A 1122 80.30 19.32 49.68
CA THR A 1122 79.91 19.97 48.42
C THR A 1122 79.54 18.90 47.40
N ASP A 1123 78.37 19.05 46.81
CA ASP A 1123 77.94 18.48 45.54
C ASP A 1123 78.96 18.73 44.39
N LYS A 1124 78.79 18.03 43.25
CA LYS A 1124 79.55 18.30 42.02
C LYS A 1124 78.72 18.99 40.94
N GLY A 1125 77.45 19.30 41.22
CA GLY A 1125 76.60 20.05 40.31
C GLY A 1125 76.99 21.52 40.21
N ARG A 1126 76.07 22.35 39.70
CA ARG A 1126 76.27 23.79 39.56
C ARG A 1126 75.11 24.53 40.24
N PRO A 1127 75.39 25.49 41.14
CA PRO A 1127 74.34 26.14 41.91
C PRO A 1127 73.37 26.90 41.00
N HIS A 1128 72.09 26.56 41.12
CA HIS A 1128 71.03 27.13 40.30
C HIS A 1128 70.85 28.64 40.59
N CYS A 1129 70.93 29.49 39.55
CA CYS A 1129 71.10 30.94 39.71
C CYS A 1129 69.77 31.72 39.91
N GLY A 1130 69.08 31.46 41.02
CA GLY A 1130 67.70 31.90 41.27
C GLY A 1130 67.46 33.10 42.21
N ALA A 1131 68.32 34.13 42.27
CA ALA A 1131 68.06 35.30 43.15
C ALA A 1131 68.77 36.64 42.81
N LEU A 1132 68.37 37.35 41.74
CA LEU A 1132 68.71 38.79 41.56
C LEU A 1132 67.57 39.60 40.89
N PRO A 1133 67.32 40.86 41.31
CA PRO A 1133 66.39 41.78 40.65
C PRO A 1133 66.99 42.43 39.37
N PRO A 1134 66.18 43.05 38.49
CA PRO A 1134 66.50 43.15 37.07
C PRO A 1134 67.43 44.31 36.68
N CYS A 1135 68.07 44.15 35.51
CA CYS A 1135 68.69 45.21 34.72
C CYS A 1135 68.31 45.03 33.24
N THR A 1136 68.39 46.12 32.48
CA THR A 1136 67.82 46.24 31.12
C THR A 1136 68.62 45.53 30.03
N SER A 1137 67.95 45.28 28.90
CA SER A 1137 68.52 44.76 27.66
C SER A 1137 69.64 45.63 27.06
N PRO A 1138 70.42 45.05 26.13
CA PRO A 1138 70.41 45.64 24.79
C PRO A 1138 70.18 44.64 23.65
N SER A 1139 69.78 45.20 22.51
CA SER A 1139 69.53 44.62 21.19
C SER A 1139 70.52 43.55 20.68
N SER A 1140 69.99 42.57 19.95
CA SER A 1140 70.75 41.72 19.02
C SER A 1140 71.15 42.47 17.73
N MET A 1141 72.22 42.00 17.10
CA MET A 1141 72.28 41.84 15.64
C MET A 1141 71.92 40.38 15.31
#